data_AF-A0AAD5IU29-F1
#
_entry.id   AF-A0AAD5IU29-F1
#
_cell.length_a   1.000
_cell.length_b   1.000
_cell.length_c   1.000
_cell.angle_alpha   90.00
_cell.angle_beta   90.00
_cell.angle_gamma   90.00
#
_symmetry.space_group_name_H-M   'P 1'
#
loop_
_entity.id
_entity.type
_entity.pdbx_description
1 polymer ?
#
loop_
_entity_poly.entity_id
_entity_poly.type
_entity_poly.pdbx_seq_one_letter_code
_entity_poly.pdbx_strand_id
1 'polypeptide(L)'
;MWRLTRVSPQVFKRTRISRTDSARHFTSRPTEQQQVQDTVREIINILRDNNWKLLLDSSDIPSKLNPDVIRSVIHQNLTDCNPNRLLSFFYWSERKTGTTHQPLDLNVLSLVVVFLCNAKLYGRAIDIVGRMIRKRSDLGGSVRLPCDVLSAIDSCYRECEGFVCDGVVFELLIDGYRKMGSFDEAVDVFLCDKGVEFGHSLRCCNALLREALKGKRMELFWKVYGKMKETKIGFDVYTYTHVINGHIKENNVEEAKRVFMEMGEKGCSPNVVTYNVVIGGLCRAGRVNEAVELKNSMVEKGLVPDSYTYIALFHGFNAKKRMRDAKSVLLEMIGKGLKPDAVAFYALIDGFLKKGDVEEALRVKDDMIACGNQVNLFTYNNLLNRVCESGNMNKARAVMNEIIRMGMQPNAGTYTLLIEGYCKRRDMFIAFELLDEMKKKNLAPTVVTYGMIIDGLCQCGKFQQVNTVLEEMISGGLKPNGFIYTTLFWAYSKEDKFEEARKVLELIKKEGITLDVYCYNNLIRGLCKAKRMEEARIYLDEMLRRGLTPNIYTYGTIILGYSKAGQMQIADRYFNDMLGLGLVPNDVVCSSVVDGHCKKGNIAEAFSTFRCMLARGILSEVKAYNVLINGLSRYGKLKEALGLFSELLEKGLFPDVYTYNSITTGFCKRGDVDKAFQFHEEMCKKGIDPNIVTYNVLIAGLCKVGDAEKAKNLLNSILERGLIPNSATYATLIDCYCKSGNVTEAFHLFDEMPQRGVQPDRAVYNVLLTGCYTEKKLERAPELFQDMLQKGWASISFFNTLIEGMCKSNKLEEAYGLLEAMLAKQVMPDHVTYSILMDAYCKVQNMEKAKELFLEMQAKNVMPSTITYTSLLNGYNNMGNLSEVFALFEEMVAKGIEPDKVTYSVMIDAYCKEGNLMEALKLRDFMLEKGMRIRLPAYRALITALCGKEEFSEAFRLLDQMGEDGLSLSSRSCKSIARSFFREGNTDRVAQVQERMTRFGWVSNSISIADLVDGNRNCVDLEDSNNLIKQMV
;
A
#
# COMPACT_ATOMS: atom_id res chain seq x y z
N MET A 1 -54.47 18.24 -16.64
CA MET A 1 -55.12 17.13 -17.38
C MET A 1 -55.93 16.32 -16.37
N TRP A 2 -57.23 16.57 -16.21
CA TRP A 2 -58.35 15.82 -16.83
C TRP A 2 -58.25 14.32 -16.50
N ARG A 3 -59.15 13.62 -15.77
CA ARG A 3 -60.61 13.69 -15.55
C ARG A 3 -60.97 12.94 -14.23
N LEU A 4 -61.83 13.50 -13.35
CA LEU A 4 -63.26 13.15 -13.10
C LEU A 4 -63.49 11.65 -12.75
N THR A 5 -63.93 11.30 -11.52
CA THR A 5 -65.32 11.51 -11.07
C THR A 5 -65.44 11.60 -9.53
N ARG A 6 -66.18 12.62 -9.08
CA ARG A 6 -66.75 12.80 -7.74
C ARG A 6 -68.10 12.11 -7.68
N VAL A 7 -68.47 11.51 -6.55
CA VAL A 7 -69.77 11.73 -5.89
C VAL A 7 -69.58 11.63 -4.38
N SER A 8 -70.09 12.62 -3.66
CA SER A 8 -70.23 12.69 -2.20
C SER A 8 -71.73 12.82 -1.84
N PRO A 9 -72.10 12.97 -0.56
CA PRO A 9 -72.95 12.05 0.22
C PRO A 9 -74.45 12.45 0.26
N GLN A 10 -75.33 11.53 0.67
CA GLN A 10 -76.69 11.90 1.10
C GLN A 10 -77.00 11.43 2.52
N VAL A 11 -77.33 12.45 3.32
CA VAL A 11 -78.00 12.43 4.62
C VAL A 11 -79.47 12.09 4.41
N PHE A 12 -80.08 11.23 5.23
CA PHE A 12 -81.51 11.39 5.57
C PHE A 12 -81.81 10.98 7.02
N LYS A 13 -82.72 11.77 7.61
CA LYS A 13 -83.13 11.86 9.01
C LYS A 13 -84.11 10.75 9.43
N ARG A 14 -84.18 10.59 10.76
CA ARG A 14 -85.22 9.94 11.59
C ARG A 14 -86.67 10.08 11.07
N THR A 15 -87.45 9.01 11.27
CA THR A 15 -88.90 9.09 11.54
C THR A 15 -89.34 7.99 12.51
N ARG A 16 -89.96 8.40 13.62
CA ARG A 16 -90.82 7.59 14.51
C ARG A 16 -92.21 7.52 13.89
N ILE A 17 -92.87 6.36 13.84
CA ILE A 17 -94.34 6.23 13.83
C ILE A 17 -94.78 5.02 14.67
N SER A 18 -95.91 5.23 15.34
CA SER A 18 -96.58 4.55 16.45
C SER A 18 -97.44 3.32 16.08
N ARG A 19 -97.79 2.54 17.12
CA ARG A 19 -98.84 1.50 17.19
C ARG A 19 -100.24 2.03 16.84
N THR A 20 -101.09 1.20 16.21
CA THR A 20 -102.46 0.81 16.64
C THR A 20 -103.05 -0.31 15.77
N ASP A 21 -103.96 -1.08 16.36
CA ASP A 21 -104.55 -2.36 15.97
C ASP A 21 -105.44 -2.40 14.71
N SER A 22 -105.55 -3.59 14.09
CA SER A 22 -106.86 -4.27 13.90
C SER A 22 -106.68 -5.69 13.36
N ALA A 23 -107.43 -6.61 13.98
CA ALA A 23 -107.44 -8.04 13.71
C ALA A 23 -108.25 -8.40 12.45
N ARG A 24 -107.75 -9.36 11.65
CA ARG A 24 -108.57 -10.36 10.95
C ARG A 24 -107.81 -11.69 10.88
N HIS A 25 -108.40 -12.71 11.52
CA HIS A 25 -108.03 -14.12 11.43
C HIS A 25 -108.01 -14.60 9.98
N PHE A 26 -106.97 -15.34 9.58
CA PHE A 26 -107.08 -16.58 8.79
C PHE A 26 -105.79 -17.41 8.95
N THR A 27 -105.98 -18.63 9.46
CA THR A 27 -105.11 -19.83 9.43
C THR A 27 -103.67 -19.76 9.97
N SER A 28 -103.48 -20.47 11.07
CA SER A 28 -102.23 -20.78 11.77
C SER A 28 -101.19 -21.51 10.90
N ARG A 29 -100.09 -20.81 10.60
CA ARG A 29 -98.76 -21.41 10.41
C ARG A 29 -97.87 -20.91 11.55
N PRO A 30 -97.04 -21.76 12.19
CA PRO A 30 -96.12 -21.28 13.21
C PRO A 30 -95.16 -20.29 12.55
N THR A 31 -94.91 -19.15 13.20
CA THR A 31 -93.83 -18.23 12.84
C THR A 31 -92.50 -18.99 12.98
N GLU A 32 -91.57 -18.84 12.03
CA GLU A 32 -90.30 -19.58 11.96
C GLU A 32 -89.51 -19.60 13.29
N GLN A 33 -89.63 -18.55 14.12
CA GLN A 33 -88.99 -18.47 15.44
C GLN A 33 -89.51 -19.48 16.48
N GLN A 34 -90.77 -19.90 16.39
CA GLN A 34 -91.38 -20.84 17.35
C GLN A 34 -90.99 -22.29 17.04
N GLN A 35 -90.89 -22.64 15.75
CA GLN A 35 -90.32 -23.91 15.29
C GLN A 35 -88.83 -24.07 15.67
N VAL A 36 -88.06 -22.98 15.61
CA VAL A 36 -86.65 -22.97 16.03
C VAL A 36 -86.54 -23.27 17.54
N GLN A 37 -87.35 -22.63 18.39
CA GLN A 37 -87.30 -22.87 19.84
C GLN A 37 -87.77 -24.28 20.25
N ASP A 38 -88.77 -24.85 19.59
CA ASP A 38 -89.23 -26.21 19.89
C ASP A 38 -88.20 -27.26 19.46
N THR A 39 -87.52 -27.03 18.32
CA THR A 39 -86.38 -27.87 17.88
C THR A 39 -85.19 -27.77 18.83
N VAL A 40 -84.89 -26.57 19.36
CA VAL A 40 -83.85 -26.36 20.38
C VAL A 40 -84.17 -27.15 21.65
N ARG A 41 -85.42 -27.10 22.13
CA ARG A 41 -85.86 -27.78 23.36
C ARG A 41 -85.81 -29.33 23.22
N GLU A 42 -86.14 -29.83 22.03
CA GLU A 42 -86.05 -31.26 21.68
C GLU A 42 -84.59 -31.75 21.65
N ILE A 43 -83.68 -30.98 21.05
CA ILE A 43 -82.24 -31.27 21.04
C ILE A 43 -81.66 -31.27 22.45
N ILE A 44 -82.05 -30.32 23.30
CA ILE A 44 -81.58 -30.22 24.69
C ILE A 44 -81.99 -31.46 25.49
N ASN A 45 -83.21 -31.95 25.32
CA ASN A 45 -83.69 -33.15 26.01
C ASN A 45 -82.96 -34.42 25.54
N ILE A 46 -82.70 -34.55 24.24
CA ILE A 46 -81.94 -35.68 23.67
C ILE A 46 -80.49 -35.68 24.17
N LEU A 47 -79.87 -34.51 24.33
CA LEU A 47 -78.49 -34.37 24.80
C LEU A 47 -78.27 -34.76 26.27
N ARG A 48 -79.34 -34.84 27.07
CA ARG A 48 -79.28 -35.35 28.45
C ARG A 48 -79.17 -36.88 28.50
N ASP A 49 -79.47 -37.57 27.40
CA ASP A 49 -79.46 -39.03 27.31
C ASP A 49 -78.07 -39.61 26.97
N ASN A 50 -77.73 -40.82 27.41
CA ASN A 50 -76.37 -41.38 27.22
C ASN A 50 -76.09 -41.81 25.77
N ASN A 51 -77.14 -42.14 25.00
CA ASN A 51 -77.05 -42.57 23.59
C ASN A 51 -77.43 -41.46 22.60
N TRP A 52 -77.30 -40.20 23.00
CA TRP A 52 -77.74 -39.02 22.25
C TRP A 52 -77.25 -38.97 20.79
N LYS A 53 -76.06 -39.49 20.45
CA LYS A 53 -75.56 -39.51 19.05
C LYS A 53 -76.41 -40.37 18.13
N LEU A 54 -76.81 -41.55 18.60
CA LEU A 54 -77.64 -42.50 17.86
C LEU A 54 -79.06 -41.96 17.69
N LEU A 55 -79.60 -41.35 18.75
CA LEU A 55 -80.93 -40.72 18.76
C LEU A 55 -81.00 -39.48 17.85
N LEU A 56 -79.93 -38.69 17.78
CA LEU A 56 -79.85 -37.55 16.86
C LEU A 56 -79.70 -37.97 15.39
N ASP A 57 -78.96 -39.05 15.11
CA ASP A 57 -78.79 -39.58 13.74
C ASP A 57 -80.08 -40.27 13.22
N SER A 58 -80.94 -40.77 14.12
CA SER A 58 -82.23 -41.40 13.77
C SER A 58 -83.42 -40.43 13.70
N SER A 59 -83.22 -39.15 14.02
CA SER A 59 -84.28 -38.13 14.05
C SER A 59 -84.27 -37.25 12.79
N ASP A 60 -85.34 -36.49 12.53
CA ASP A 60 -85.41 -35.46 11.47
C ASP A 60 -84.64 -34.16 11.80
N ILE A 61 -83.81 -34.20 12.84
CA ILE A 61 -83.04 -33.06 13.35
C ILE A 61 -81.89 -32.65 12.41
N PRO A 62 -81.16 -33.57 11.74
CA PRO A 62 -80.07 -33.19 10.83
C PRO A 62 -80.49 -32.30 9.67
N SER A 63 -81.74 -32.39 9.19
CA SER A 63 -82.28 -31.55 8.10
C SER A 63 -82.82 -30.20 8.57
N LYS A 64 -82.97 -30.00 9.89
CA LYS A 64 -83.50 -28.78 10.53
C LYS A 64 -82.41 -27.92 11.21
N LEU A 65 -81.14 -28.34 11.13
CA LEU A 65 -80.01 -27.63 11.74
C LEU A 65 -79.67 -26.36 10.95
N ASN A 66 -79.89 -25.20 11.59
CA ASN A 66 -79.42 -23.88 11.15
C ASN A 66 -78.41 -23.34 12.19
N PRO A 67 -77.34 -22.60 11.79
CA PRO A 67 -76.46 -21.86 12.69
C PRO A 67 -77.13 -21.21 13.92
N ASP A 68 -78.33 -20.63 13.76
CA ASP A 68 -79.07 -19.99 14.87
C ASP A 68 -79.65 -20.99 15.90
N VAL A 69 -80.03 -22.19 15.43
CA VAL A 69 -80.46 -23.31 16.29
C VAL A 69 -79.26 -23.81 17.10
N ILE A 70 -78.10 -23.97 16.46
CA ILE A 70 -76.85 -24.43 17.10
C ILE A 70 -76.39 -23.40 18.15
N ARG A 71 -76.43 -22.10 17.82
CA ARG A 71 -76.12 -21.02 18.76
C ARG A 71 -77.03 -21.06 19.98
N SER A 72 -78.33 -21.21 19.78
CA SER A 72 -79.33 -21.22 20.86
C SER A 72 -79.22 -22.45 21.75
N VAL A 73 -78.95 -23.64 21.18
CA VAL A 73 -78.71 -24.88 21.95
C VAL A 73 -77.45 -24.78 22.81
N ILE A 74 -76.37 -24.20 22.27
CA ILE A 74 -75.13 -24.00 23.01
C ILE A 74 -75.35 -22.97 24.13
N HIS A 75 -75.99 -21.83 23.83
CA HIS A 75 -76.26 -20.77 24.79
C HIS A 75 -77.15 -21.22 25.97
N GLN A 76 -78.20 -22.01 25.72
CA GLN A 76 -79.11 -22.48 26.78
C GLN A 76 -78.52 -23.62 27.64
N ASN A 77 -77.47 -24.32 27.19
CA ASN A 77 -76.80 -25.40 27.94
C ASN A 77 -75.52 -24.98 28.68
N LEU A 78 -75.19 -23.68 28.68
CA LEU A 78 -73.97 -23.15 29.27
C LEU A 78 -73.85 -23.41 30.79
N THR A 79 -74.95 -23.68 31.48
CA THR A 79 -75.00 -23.87 32.96
C THR A 79 -75.26 -25.31 33.41
N ASP A 80 -75.86 -26.17 32.58
CA ASP A 80 -76.44 -27.47 33.02
C ASP A 80 -75.69 -28.73 32.51
N CYS A 81 -74.82 -28.64 31.50
CA CYS A 81 -74.27 -29.83 30.80
C CYS A 81 -72.74 -30.01 30.91
N ASN A 82 -72.28 -31.27 30.91
CA ASN A 82 -70.86 -31.67 31.01
C ASN A 82 -70.04 -31.15 29.79
N PRO A 83 -68.90 -30.43 29.99
CA PRO A 83 -68.19 -29.71 28.92
C PRO A 83 -67.74 -30.57 27.74
N ASN A 84 -67.39 -31.83 27.99
CA ASN A 84 -66.96 -32.77 26.95
C ASN A 84 -68.12 -33.23 26.05
N ARG A 85 -69.35 -33.31 26.59
CA ARG A 85 -70.53 -33.69 25.82
C ARG A 85 -70.94 -32.57 24.87
N LEU A 86 -70.96 -31.32 25.35
CA LEU A 86 -71.25 -30.14 24.53
C LEU A 86 -70.23 -29.97 23.39
N LEU A 87 -68.94 -30.20 23.67
CA LEU A 87 -67.88 -30.17 22.64
C LEU A 87 -68.03 -31.30 21.62
N SER A 88 -68.43 -32.50 22.07
CA SER A 88 -68.69 -33.62 21.16
C SER A 88 -69.95 -33.44 20.32
N PHE A 89 -70.97 -32.74 20.84
CA PHE A 89 -72.14 -32.30 20.09
C PHE A 89 -71.74 -31.25 19.05
N PHE A 90 -70.92 -30.27 19.42
CA PHE A 90 -70.37 -29.28 18.49
C PHE A 90 -69.61 -29.93 17.31
N TYR A 91 -68.72 -30.90 17.58
CA TYR A 91 -68.04 -31.62 16.51
C TYR A 91 -68.96 -32.53 15.69
N TRP A 92 -70.02 -33.08 16.29
CA TRP A 92 -71.04 -33.85 15.57
C TRP A 92 -71.87 -32.95 14.64
N SER A 93 -72.30 -31.78 15.13
CA SER A 93 -73.04 -30.80 14.32
C SER A 93 -72.18 -30.26 13.17
N GLU A 94 -70.90 -29.96 13.41
CA GLU A 94 -69.98 -29.45 12.37
C GLU A 94 -69.79 -30.48 11.23
N ARG A 95 -69.72 -31.78 11.55
CA ARG A 95 -69.58 -32.86 10.55
C ARG A 95 -70.82 -33.03 9.67
N LYS A 96 -72.02 -32.70 10.17
CA LYS A 96 -73.28 -32.89 9.46
C LYS A 96 -73.68 -31.66 8.64
N THR A 97 -73.31 -30.45 9.08
CA THR A 97 -73.52 -29.20 8.32
C THR A 97 -72.53 -29.00 7.17
N GLY A 98 -71.48 -29.82 7.06
CA GLY A 98 -70.43 -29.69 6.05
C GLY A 98 -70.84 -29.97 4.59
N THR A 99 -72.07 -30.41 4.32
CA THR A 99 -72.58 -30.68 2.96
C THR A 99 -73.36 -29.53 2.33
N THR A 100 -73.71 -28.49 3.08
CA THR A 100 -74.32 -27.27 2.55
C THR A 100 -73.31 -26.13 2.62
N HIS A 101 -73.12 -25.39 1.53
CA HIS A 101 -72.13 -24.31 1.37
C HIS A 101 -72.36 -23.05 2.26
N GLN A 102 -72.90 -23.19 3.47
CA GLN A 102 -72.98 -22.10 4.45
C GLN A 102 -72.01 -22.36 5.61
N PRO A 103 -70.96 -21.52 5.78
CA PRO A 103 -70.00 -21.69 6.86
C PRO A 103 -70.62 -21.38 8.22
N LEU A 104 -70.29 -22.18 9.24
CA LEU A 104 -70.65 -21.89 10.64
C LEU A 104 -70.16 -20.48 11.05
N ASP A 105 -71.05 -19.72 11.69
CA ASP A 105 -70.82 -18.32 12.06
C ASP A 105 -69.72 -18.15 13.14
N LEU A 106 -68.95 -17.07 13.03
CA LEU A 106 -67.81 -16.72 13.93
C LEU A 106 -68.28 -16.63 15.40
N ASN A 107 -69.54 -16.30 15.60
CA ASN A 107 -70.16 -16.16 16.92
C ASN A 107 -70.37 -17.51 17.64
N VAL A 108 -70.67 -18.60 16.90
CA VAL A 108 -70.83 -19.94 17.50
C VAL A 108 -69.50 -20.47 18.02
N LEU A 109 -68.42 -20.26 17.25
CA LEU A 109 -67.06 -20.59 17.67
C LEU A 109 -66.62 -19.76 18.88
N SER A 110 -67.00 -18.48 18.93
CA SER A 110 -66.71 -17.58 20.05
C SER A 110 -67.39 -18.05 21.35
N LEU A 111 -68.67 -18.43 21.29
CA LEU A 111 -69.42 -19.01 22.42
C LEU A 111 -68.78 -20.29 22.99
N VAL A 112 -68.28 -21.17 22.13
CA VAL A 112 -67.58 -22.39 22.56
C VAL A 112 -66.23 -22.08 23.22
N VAL A 113 -65.50 -21.08 22.73
CA VAL A 113 -64.25 -20.62 23.36
C VAL A 113 -64.52 -20.04 24.75
N VAL A 114 -65.54 -19.18 24.88
CA VAL A 114 -65.98 -18.61 26.17
C VAL A 114 -66.32 -19.73 27.17
N PHE A 115 -67.11 -20.72 26.75
CA PHE A 115 -67.48 -21.85 27.59
C PHE A 115 -66.29 -22.73 28.01
N LEU A 116 -65.37 -23.04 27.09
CA LEU A 116 -64.17 -23.83 27.39
C LEU A 116 -63.19 -23.12 28.32
N CYS A 117 -63.07 -21.79 28.20
CA CYS A 117 -62.27 -20.96 29.09
C CYS A 117 -62.84 -20.99 30.51
N ASN A 118 -64.17 -20.86 30.67
CA ASN A 118 -64.83 -20.93 31.98
C ASN A 118 -64.77 -22.35 32.59
N ALA A 119 -64.76 -23.39 31.76
CA ALA A 119 -64.52 -24.78 32.17
C ALA A 119 -63.03 -25.13 32.44
N LYS A 120 -62.10 -24.16 32.35
CA LYS A 120 -60.64 -24.31 32.54
C LYS A 120 -59.95 -25.28 31.56
N LEU A 121 -60.55 -25.55 30.39
CA LEU A 121 -60.01 -26.45 29.36
C LEU A 121 -59.19 -25.69 28.30
N TYR A 122 -58.15 -25.00 28.76
CA TYR A 122 -57.38 -24.02 27.97
C TYR A 122 -56.69 -24.59 26.72
N GLY A 123 -56.19 -25.83 26.77
CA GLY A 123 -55.54 -26.46 25.62
C GLY A 123 -56.48 -26.69 24.43
N ARG A 124 -57.76 -27.02 24.70
CA ARG A 124 -58.78 -27.19 23.65
C ARG A 124 -59.31 -25.85 23.16
N ALA A 125 -59.39 -24.86 24.06
CA ALA A 125 -59.72 -23.48 23.68
C ALA A 125 -58.70 -22.92 22.67
N ILE A 126 -57.40 -23.15 22.87
CA ILE A 126 -56.35 -22.73 21.92
C ILE A 126 -56.51 -23.38 20.54
N ASP A 127 -56.89 -24.67 20.45
CA ASP A 127 -57.11 -25.34 19.15
C ASP A 127 -58.29 -24.71 18.40
N ILE A 128 -59.39 -24.40 19.10
CA ILE A 128 -60.56 -23.76 18.50
C ILE A 128 -60.25 -22.32 18.09
N VAL A 129 -59.51 -21.56 18.92
CA VAL A 129 -59.00 -20.22 18.55
C VAL A 129 -58.09 -20.31 17.31
N GLY A 130 -57.21 -21.31 17.23
CA GLY A 130 -56.39 -21.57 16.05
C GLY A 130 -57.24 -21.87 14.79
N ARG A 131 -58.36 -22.58 14.93
CA ARG A 131 -59.33 -22.81 13.84
C ARG A 131 -60.07 -21.54 13.45
N MET A 132 -60.43 -20.68 14.40
CA MET A 132 -61.02 -19.36 14.12
C MET A 132 -60.06 -18.48 13.32
N ILE A 133 -58.76 -18.53 13.65
CA ILE A 133 -57.72 -17.77 12.94
C ILE A 133 -57.51 -18.31 11.51
N ARG A 134 -57.48 -19.64 11.31
CA ARG A 134 -57.36 -20.25 9.97
C ARG A 134 -58.59 -19.99 9.08
N LYS A 135 -59.81 -20.13 9.61
CA LYS A 135 -61.04 -19.84 8.84
C LYS A 135 -61.10 -18.37 8.40
N ARG A 136 -60.44 -17.45 9.11
CA ARG A 136 -60.31 -16.04 8.75
C ARG A 136 -59.37 -15.80 7.56
N SER A 137 -58.31 -16.60 7.39
CA SER A 137 -57.38 -16.45 6.25
C SER A 137 -57.96 -16.96 4.92
N ASP A 138 -58.92 -17.88 4.96
CA ASP A 138 -59.47 -18.53 3.76
C ASP A 138 -60.56 -17.70 3.04
N LEU A 139 -61.20 -16.75 3.73
CA LEU A 139 -62.19 -15.82 3.15
C LEU A 139 -61.47 -14.58 2.59
N GLY A 140 -60.80 -14.76 1.47
CA GLY A 140 -60.13 -13.69 0.73
C GLY A 140 -61.12 -12.65 0.21
N GLY A 141 -61.16 -11.48 0.87
CA GLY A 141 -61.79 -10.27 0.32
C GLY A 141 -62.68 -9.52 1.29
N SER A 142 -62.25 -8.29 1.64
CA SER A 142 -62.96 -7.25 2.40
C SER A 142 -62.77 -7.25 3.92
N VAL A 143 -61.82 -6.41 4.35
CA VAL A 143 -61.70 -5.69 5.65
C VAL A 143 -62.43 -6.33 6.83
N ARG A 144 -61.78 -7.28 7.52
CA ARG A 144 -62.09 -7.64 8.91
C ARG A 144 -60.81 -7.66 9.75
N LEU A 145 -60.71 -6.75 10.73
CA LEU A 145 -59.50 -6.52 11.53
C LEU A 145 -59.22 -7.71 12.48
N PRO A 146 -57.96 -7.93 12.91
CA PRO A 146 -57.64 -8.94 13.94
C PRO A 146 -58.47 -8.76 15.22
N CYS A 147 -58.87 -7.52 15.51
CA CYS A 147 -59.78 -7.15 16.58
C CYS A 147 -61.17 -7.80 16.49
N ASP A 148 -61.60 -8.34 15.35
CA ASP A 148 -62.98 -8.81 15.16
C ASP A 148 -63.25 -10.13 15.90
N VAL A 149 -62.24 -11.01 15.99
CA VAL A 149 -62.29 -12.23 16.82
C VAL A 149 -62.36 -11.86 18.31
N LEU A 150 -61.59 -10.84 18.71
CA LEU A 150 -61.62 -10.31 20.09
C LEU A 150 -63.00 -9.68 20.40
N SER A 151 -63.58 -8.90 19.48
CA SER A 151 -64.90 -8.30 19.67
C SER A 151 -66.05 -9.30 19.64
N ALA A 152 -65.91 -10.39 18.86
CA ALA A 152 -66.92 -11.45 18.84
C ALA A 152 -66.91 -12.26 20.16
N ILE A 153 -65.72 -12.55 20.69
CA ILE A 153 -65.55 -13.17 22.02
C ILE A 153 -66.09 -12.24 23.12
N ASP A 154 -65.79 -10.94 23.06
CA ASP A 154 -66.28 -9.94 24.01
C ASP A 154 -67.81 -9.76 23.96
N SER A 155 -68.41 -9.68 22.76
CA SER A 155 -69.86 -9.63 22.60
C SER A 155 -70.54 -10.86 23.20
N CYS A 156 -69.94 -12.04 23.04
CA CYS A 156 -70.45 -13.27 23.64
C CYS A 156 -70.34 -13.26 25.18
N TYR A 157 -69.29 -12.70 25.75
CA TYR A 157 -69.17 -12.51 27.20
C TYR A 157 -70.24 -11.56 27.76
N ARG A 158 -70.56 -10.47 27.03
CA ARG A 158 -71.63 -9.54 27.43
C ARG A 158 -73.04 -10.11 27.31
N GLU A 159 -73.25 -11.03 26.35
CA GLU A 159 -74.55 -11.71 26.15
C GLU A 159 -74.82 -12.80 27.21
N CYS A 160 -73.79 -13.37 27.83
CA CYS A 160 -73.94 -14.47 28.80
C CYS A 160 -73.92 -13.95 30.25
N GLU A 161 -75.09 -13.73 30.85
CA GLU A 161 -75.20 -13.33 32.27
C GLU A 161 -74.66 -14.43 33.21
N GLY A 162 -73.67 -14.08 34.07
CA GLY A 162 -73.13 -14.95 35.12
C GLY A 162 -71.69 -15.46 34.93
N PHE A 163 -71.04 -15.17 33.81
CA PHE A 163 -69.64 -15.53 33.58
C PHE A 163 -68.69 -14.37 33.93
N VAL A 164 -67.61 -14.66 34.66
CA VAL A 164 -66.56 -13.69 34.95
C VAL A 164 -65.62 -13.61 33.76
N CYS A 165 -65.45 -12.42 33.18
CA CYS A 165 -64.42 -12.15 32.17
C CYS A 165 -63.04 -12.36 32.79
N ASP A 166 -62.42 -13.51 32.52
CA ASP A 166 -61.08 -13.81 33.04
C ASP A 166 -60.00 -13.31 32.04
N GLY A 167 -58.98 -12.61 32.55
CA GLY A 167 -57.87 -12.09 31.74
C GLY A 167 -57.06 -13.18 31.01
N VAL A 168 -57.28 -14.44 31.38
CA VAL A 168 -56.70 -15.64 30.77
C VAL A 168 -57.16 -15.83 29.31
N VAL A 169 -58.35 -15.36 28.92
CA VAL A 169 -58.82 -15.52 27.52
C VAL A 169 -57.98 -14.68 26.56
N PHE A 170 -57.59 -13.48 26.99
CA PHE A 170 -56.70 -12.61 26.23
C PHE A 170 -55.30 -13.22 26.09
N GLU A 171 -54.81 -13.89 27.14
CA GLU A 171 -53.55 -14.65 27.11
C GLU A 171 -53.58 -15.80 26.10
N LEU A 172 -54.66 -16.59 26.10
CA LEU A 172 -54.82 -17.74 25.20
C LEU A 172 -54.99 -17.31 23.74
N LEU A 173 -55.63 -16.16 23.50
CA LEU A 173 -55.76 -15.58 22.16
C LEU A 173 -54.39 -15.16 21.60
N ILE A 174 -53.61 -14.41 22.38
CA ILE A 174 -52.25 -13.99 22.00
C ILE A 174 -51.34 -15.21 21.83
N ASP A 175 -51.42 -16.22 22.72
CA ASP A 175 -50.66 -17.46 22.58
C ASP A 175 -51.08 -18.28 21.35
N GLY A 176 -52.37 -18.25 21.00
CA GLY A 176 -52.91 -18.85 19.78
C GLY A 176 -52.33 -18.22 18.51
N TYR A 177 -52.35 -16.88 18.41
CA TYR A 177 -51.69 -16.16 17.31
C TYR A 177 -50.16 -16.39 17.29
N ARG A 178 -49.53 -16.43 18.47
CA ARG A 178 -48.08 -16.71 18.63
C ARG A 178 -47.70 -18.09 18.10
N LYS A 179 -48.43 -19.15 18.47
CA LYS A 179 -48.15 -20.53 18.05
C LYS A 179 -48.35 -20.76 16.55
N MET A 180 -49.19 -19.94 15.92
CA MET A 180 -49.46 -19.99 14.48
C MET A 180 -48.46 -19.19 13.63
N GLY A 181 -47.49 -18.48 14.23
CA GLY A 181 -46.46 -17.70 13.52
C GLY A 181 -46.87 -16.29 13.10
N SER A 182 -48.12 -15.89 13.38
CA SER A 182 -48.73 -14.59 13.07
C SER A 182 -48.47 -13.56 14.18
N PHE A 183 -47.21 -13.13 14.30
CA PHE A 183 -46.79 -12.19 15.35
C PHE A 183 -47.32 -10.77 15.16
N ASP A 184 -47.44 -10.31 13.92
CA ASP A 184 -47.85 -8.92 13.63
C ASP A 184 -49.34 -8.75 13.98
N GLU A 185 -50.16 -9.76 13.67
CA GLU A 185 -51.57 -9.83 14.06
C GLU A 185 -51.74 -9.99 15.58
N ALA A 186 -50.82 -10.68 16.26
CA ALA A 186 -50.83 -10.78 17.73
C ALA A 186 -50.58 -9.42 18.40
N VAL A 187 -49.69 -8.60 17.81
CA VAL A 187 -49.43 -7.23 18.26
C VAL A 187 -50.62 -6.32 17.92
N ASP A 188 -51.25 -6.47 16.75
CA ASP A 188 -52.45 -5.72 16.41
C ASP A 188 -53.60 -6.01 17.38
N VAL A 189 -53.84 -7.28 17.73
CA VAL A 189 -54.82 -7.69 18.76
C VAL A 189 -54.49 -7.08 20.12
N PHE A 190 -53.20 -6.99 20.48
CA PHE A 190 -52.76 -6.34 21.70
C PHE A 190 -52.97 -4.82 21.69
N LEU A 191 -52.93 -4.17 20.52
CA LEU A 191 -53.11 -2.73 20.36
C LEU A 191 -54.58 -2.30 20.16
N CYS A 192 -55.53 -3.24 20.02
CA CYS A 192 -56.94 -2.94 19.82
C CYS A 192 -57.59 -2.31 21.06
N ASP A 193 -57.95 -1.01 20.99
CA ASP A 193 -58.43 -0.21 22.13
C ASP A 193 -59.97 -0.06 22.20
N LYS A 194 -60.73 -1.06 21.75
CA LYS A 194 -62.20 -0.94 21.57
C LYS A 194 -63.02 -1.07 22.87
N GLY A 195 -62.55 -0.55 24.00
CA GLY A 195 -63.31 -0.53 25.27
C GLY A 195 -63.68 -1.92 25.79
N VAL A 196 -62.74 -2.86 25.67
CA VAL A 196 -62.88 -4.26 26.07
C VAL A 196 -62.34 -4.43 27.50
N GLU A 197 -63.09 -5.05 28.41
CA GLU A 197 -62.76 -5.17 29.85
C GLU A 197 -61.62 -6.18 30.18
N PHE A 198 -60.88 -6.69 29.19
CA PHE A 198 -59.79 -7.63 29.45
C PHE A 198 -58.52 -6.90 29.94
N GLY A 199 -58.05 -7.26 31.13
CA GLY A 199 -56.79 -6.75 31.69
C GLY A 199 -55.57 -7.25 30.91
N HIS A 200 -54.63 -6.33 30.61
CA HIS A 200 -53.37 -6.66 29.95
C HIS A 200 -52.42 -7.37 30.93
N SER A 201 -52.20 -8.68 30.77
CA SER A 201 -51.29 -9.44 31.64
C SER A 201 -49.81 -9.13 31.35
N LEU A 202 -49.03 -8.89 32.41
CA LEU A 202 -47.58 -8.64 32.34
C LEU A 202 -46.80 -9.80 31.67
N ARG A 203 -47.28 -11.04 31.84
CA ARG A 203 -46.67 -12.23 31.21
C ARG A 203 -46.81 -12.22 29.68
N CYS A 204 -47.96 -11.77 29.18
CA CYS A 204 -48.21 -11.62 27.74
C CYS A 204 -47.31 -10.55 27.14
N CYS A 205 -47.23 -9.40 27.81
CA CYS A 205 -46.35 -8.30 27.41
C CYS A 205 -44.89 -8.75 27.33
N ASN A 206 -44.37 -9.43 28.37
CA ASN A 206 -43.01 -9.94 28.38
C ASN A 206 -42.77 -11.00 27.28
N ALA A 207 -43.76 -11.84 26.97
CA ALA A 207 -43.66 -12.80 25.86
C ALA A 207 -43.60 -12.11 24.49
N LEU A 208 -44.41 -11.09 24.25
CA LEU A 208 -44.41 -10.31 23.01
C LEU A 208 -43.10 -9.53 22.84
N LEU A 209 -42.64 -8.85 23.89
CA LEU A 209 -41.36 -8.13 23.90
C LEU A 209 -40.17 -9.07 23.60
N ARG A 210 -40.16 -10.27 24.19
CA ARG A 210 -39.11 -11.27 23.96
C ARG A 210 -39.07 -11.75 22.49
N GLU A 211 -40.22 -12.06 21.91
CA GLU A 211 -40.29 -12.53 20.52
C GLU A 211 -40.01 -11.41 19.51
N ALA A 212 -40.44 -10.17 19.79
CA ALA A 212 -40.02 -9.00 19.02
C ALA A 212 -38.49 -8.82 19.03
N LEU A 213 -37.85 -8.99 20.20
CA LEU A 213 -36.39 -8.93 20.32
C LEU A 213 -35.69 -10.04 19.53
N LYS A 214 -36.18 -11.28 19.59
CA LYS A 214 -35.62 -12.40 18.80
C LYS A 214 -35.80 -12.19 17.30
N GLY A 215 -36.99 -11.77 16.87
CA GLY A 215 -37.33 -11.51 15.48
C GLY A 215 -36.75 -10.19 14.91
N LYS A 216 -35.98 -9.43 15.71
CA LYS A 216 -35.43 -8.11 15.36
C LYS A 216 -36.50 -7.08 14.89
N ARG A 217 -37.76 -7.24 15.30
CA ARG A 217 -38.89 -6.35 14.94
C ARG A 217 -39.03 -5.20 15.93
N MET A 218 -38.13 -4.21 15.85
CA MET A 218 -38.06 -3.10 16.83
C MET A 218 -39.25 -2.14 16.78
N GLU A 219 -39.83 -1.88 15.60
CA GLU A 219 -40.99 -0.98 15.50
C GLU A 219 -42.21 -1.49 16.30
N LEU A 220 -42.49 -2.80 16.21
CA LEU A 220 -43.57 -3.44 16.97
C LEU A 220 -43.22 -3.54 18.45
N PHE A 221 -41.93 -3.74 18.79
CA PHE A 221 -41.45 -3.75 20.17
C PHE A 221 -41.80 -2.43 20.90
N TRP A 222 -41.52 -1.29 20.26
CA TRP A 222 -41.79 0.02 20.86
C TRP A 222 -43.28 0.35 20.94
N LYS A 223 -44.10 -0.13 19.99
CA LYS A 223 -45.57 -0.01 20.10
C LYS A 223 -46.13 -0.76 21.31
N VAL A 224 -45.67 -2.01 21.52
CA VAL A 224 -46.05 -2.80 22.70
C VAL A 224 -45.60 -2.12 23.99
N TYR A 225 -44.35 -1.64 24.05
CA TYR A 225 -43.82 -0.92 25.21
C TYR A 225 -44.54 0.42 25.48
N GLY A 226 -44.90 1.17 24.44
CA GLY A 226 -45.69 2.40 24.53
C GLY A 226 -47.04 2.16 25.18
N LYS A 227 -47.78 1.14 24.71
CA LYS A 227 -49.07 0.75 25.30
C LYS A 227 -48.94 0.28 26.75
N MET A 228 -47.85 -0.41 27.12
CA MET A 228 -47.58 -0.77 28.52
C MET A 228 -47.37 0.46 29.43
N LYS A 229 -46.74 1.52 28.91
CA LYS A 229 -46.58 2.79 29.65
C LYS A 229 -47.91 3.53 29.81
N GLU A 230 -48.71 3.60 28.74
CA GLU A 230 -50.03 4.24 28.75
C GLU A 230 -50.99 3.57 29.74
N THR A 231 -50.94 2.24 29.83
CA THR A 231 -51.77 1.42 30.73
C THR A 231 -51.24 1.35 32.16
N LYS A 232 -50.10 1.99 32.47
CA LYS A 232 -49.45 2.03 33.80
C LYS A 232 -49.24 0.65 34.44
N ILE A 233 -48.90 -0.37 33.66
CA ILE A 233 -48.60 -1.71 34.17
C ILE A 233 -47.27 -1.66 34.94
N GLY A 234 -47.22 -2.23 36.15
CA GLY A 234 -45.99 -2.34 36.93
C GLY A 234 -44.96 -3.24 36.23
N PHE A 235 -43.75 -2.73 36.04
CA PHE A 235 -42.68 -3.46 35.34
C PHE A 235 -41.96 -4.43 36.29
N ASP A 236 -41.73 -5.65 35.84
CA ASP A 236 -40.87 -6.62 36.55
C ASP A 236 -39.42 -6.58 36.02
N VAL A 237 -38.54 -7.31 36.69
CA VAL A 237 -37.12 -7.47 36.31
C VAL A 237 -36.97 -7.89 34.85
N TYR A 238 -37.89 -8.71 34.33
CA TYR A 238 -37.85 -9.17 32.95
C TYR A 238 -38.24 -8.05 31.98
N THR A 239 -39.30 -7.28 32.25
CA THR A 239 -39.71 -6.14 31.41
C THR A 239 -38.56 -5.15 31.27
N TYR A 240 -37.94 -4.74 32.38
CA TYR A 240 -36.75 -3.87 32.34
C TYR A 240 -35.60 -4.49 31.55
N THR A 241 -35.29 -5.77 31.75
CA THR A 241 -34.22 -6.46 31.01
C THR A 241 -34.49 -6.50 29.50
N HIS A 242 -35.74 -6.73 29.07
CA HIS A 242 -36.10 -6.70 27.66
C HIS A 242 -36.01 -5.29 27.07
N VAL A 243 -36.49 -4.27 27.78
CA VAL A 243 -36.42 -2.86 27.34
C VAL A 243 -34.97 -2.39 27.20
N ILE A 244 -34.12 -2.71 28.18
CA ILE A 244 -32.68 -2.44 28.13
C ILE A 244 -32.05 -3.13 26.91
N ASN A 245 -32.37 -4.40 26.65
CA ASN A 245 -31.88 -5.11 25.47
C ASN A 245 -32.39 -4.50 24.15
N GLY A 246 -33.61 -3.98 24.13
CA GLY A 246 -34.18 -3.24 23.00
C GLY A 246 -33.36 -2.00 22.66
N HIS A 247 -33.13 -1.13 23.65
CA HIS A 247 -32.28 0.05 23.46
C HIS A 247 -30.84 -0.30 23.04
N ILE A 248 -30.25 -1.36 23.60
CA ILE A 248 -28.91 -1.84 23.21
C ILE A 248 -28.87 -2.32 21.74
N LYS A 249 -29.92 -2.99 21.25
CA LYS A 249 -29.99 -3.46 19.85
C LYS A 249 -30.13 -2.33 18.85
N GLU A 250 -30.75 -1.22 19.25
CA GLU A 250 -30.80 0.03 18.47
C GLU A 250 -29.57 0.92 18.66
N ASN A 251 -28.56 0.44 19.39
CA ASN A 251 -27.33 1.16 19.69
C ASN A 251 -27.53 2.42 20.58
N ASN A 252 -28.67 2.53 21.27
CA ASN A 252 -29.05 3.61 22.19
C ASN A 252 -28.61 3.31 23.62
N VAL A 253 -27.30 3.32 23.85
CA VAL A 253 -26.68 2.84 25.11
C VAL A 253 -26.96 3.76 26.30
N GLU A 254 -27.07 5.07 26.10
CA GLU A 254 -27.36 6.02 27.19
C GLU A 254 -28.76 5.81 27.77
N GLU A 255 -29.75 5.57 26.91
CA GLU A 255 -31.12 5.31 27.36
C GLU A 255 -31.22 3.94 28.04
N ALA A 256 -30.49 2.94 27.55
CA ALA A 256 -30.38 1.65 28.23
C ALA A 256 -29.82 1.77 29.66
N LYS A 257 -28.83 2.64 29.88
CA LYS A 257 -28.29 2.94 31.22
C LYS A 257 -29.31 3.68 32.09
N ARG A 258 -30.03 4.66 31.53
CA ARG A 258 -31.08 5.38 32.26
C ARG A 258 -32.16 4.43 32.75
N VAL A 259 -32.65 3.53 31.89
CA VAL A 259 -33.65 2.52 32.25
C VAL A 259 -33.11 1.54 33.30
N PHE A 260 -31.81 1.20 33.25
CA PHE A 260 -31.16 0.39 34.28
C PHE A 260 -31.11 1.09 35.65
N MET A 261 -30.88 2.40 35.69
CA MET A 261 -30.92 3.19 36.94
C MET A 261 -32.35 3.33 37.47
N GLU A 262 -33.32 3.61 36.59
CA GLU A 262 -34.75 3.69 36.90
C GLU A 262 -35.27 2.39 37.55
N MET A 263 -34.78 1.23 37.06
CA MET A 263 -35.09 -0.07 37.65
C MET A 263 -34.68 -0.15 39.13
N GLY A 264 -33.50 0.39 39.47
CA GLY A 264 -33.01 0.46 40.85
C GLY A 264 -33.82 1.42 41.73
N GLU A 265 -34.16 2.60 41.20
CA GLU A 265 -34.97 3.61 41.91
C GLU A 265 -36.39 3.13 42.21
N LYS A 266 -36.97 2.31 41.32
CA LYS A 266 -38.30 1.71 41.50
C LYS A 266 -38.30 0.43 42.35
N GLY A 267 -37.19 0.11 43.01
CA GLY A 267 -37.08 -1.02 43.93
C GLY A 267 -37.00 -2.39 43.29
N CYS A 268 -36.74 -2.48 41.97
CA CYS A 268 -36.51 -3.74 41.28
C CYS A 268 -35.01 -4.07 41.28
N SER A 269 -34.56 -5.06 42.06
CA SER A 269 -33.15 -5.44 42.10
C SER A 269 -32.71 -6.13 40.79
N PRO A 270 -31.67 -5.62 40.09
CA PRO A 270 -31.15 -6.28 38.90
C PRO A 270 -30.56 -7.65 39.23
N ASN A 271 -30.79 -8.64 38.36
CA ASN A 271 -30.19 -9.97 38.48
C ASN A 271 -28.94 -10.09 37.58
N VAL A 272 -28.25 -11.23 37.66
CA VAL A 272 -27.06 -11.53 36.85
C VAL A 272 -27.32 -11.33 35.35
N VAL A 273 -28.50 -11.73 34.86
CA VAL A 273 -28.89 -11.60 33.45
C VAL A 273 -29.04 -10.13 33.04
N THR A 274 -29.64 -9.29 33.88
CA THR A 274 -29.78 -7.85 33.64
C THR A 274 -28.40 -7.19 33.53
N TYR A 275 -27.49 -7.50 34.45
CA TYR A 275 -26.10 -7.00 34.40
C TYR A 275 -25.37 -7.48 33.14
N ASN A 276 -25.49 -8.76 32.78
CA ASN A 276 -24.87 -9.33 31.57
C ASN A 276 -25.34 -8.66 30.28
N VAL A 277 -26.64 -8.36 30.17
CA VAL A 277 -27.20 -7.66 29.02
C VAL A 277 -26.60 -6.26 28.88
N VAL A 278 -26.52 -5.49 29.97
CA VAL A 278 -25.94 -4.13 29.96
C VAL A 278 -24.44 -4.17 29.67
N ILE A 279 -23.68 -5.04 30.35
CA ILE A 279 -22.23 -5.22 30.16
C ILE A 279 -21.93 -5.61 28.70
N GLY A 280 -22.66 -6.57 28.14
CA GLY A 280 -22.50 -6.99 26.74
C GLY A 280 -22.92 -5.92 25.73
N GLY A 281 -23.87 -5.05 26.09
CA GLY A 281 -24.24 -3.87 25.28
C GLY A 281 -23.15 -2.80 25.28
N LEU A 282 -22.62 -2.46 26.46
CA LEU A 282 -21.53 -1.49 26.61
C LEU A 282 -20.25 -1.95 25.92
N CYS A 283 -19.94 -3.25 25.98
CA CYS A 283 -18.79 -3.82 25.28
C CYS A 283 -18.93 -3.71 23.76
N ARG A 284 -20.12 -3.97 23.19
CA ARG A 284 -20.40 -3.81 21.76
C ARG A 284 -20.33 -2.36 21.30
N ALA A 285 -20.77 -1.43 22.14
CA ALA A 285 -20.63 0.01 21.90
C ALA A 285 -19.21 0.54 22.13
N GLY A 286 -18.31 -0.29 22.66
CA GLY A 286 -16.91 0.07 22.91
C GLY A 286 -16.66 0.85 24.21
N ARG A 287 -17.63 0.96 25.12
CA ARG A 287 -17.51 1.64 26.42
C ARG A 287 -17.08 0.65 27.51
N VAL A 288 -15.90 0.08 27.34
CA VAL A 288 -15.46 -1.08 28.13
C VAL A 288 -15.14 -0.71 29.60
N ASN A 289 -14.69 0.51 29.89
CA ASN A 289 -14.43 0.95 31.28
C ASN A 289 -15.71 0.92 32.13
N GLU A 290 -16.80 1.44 31.59
CA GLU A 290 -18.09 1.47 32.28
C GLU A 290 -18.67 0.06 32.46
N ALA A 291 -18.36 -0.85 31.52
CA ALA A 291 -18.71 -2.27 31.65
C ALA A 291 -17.96 -2.93 32.83
N VAL A 292 -16.71 -2.55 33.09
CA VAL A 292 -15.93 -3.02 34.26
C VAL A 292 -16.51 -2.44 35.55
N GLU A 293 -16.84 -1.15 35.58
CA GLU A 293 -17.47 -0.51 36.75
C GLU A 293 -18.79 -1.21 37.11
N LEU A 294 -19.62 -1.54 36.12
CA LEU A 294 -20.86 -2.29 36.36
C LEU A 294 -20.60 -3.72 36.83
N LYS A 295 -19.56 -4.40 36.34
CA LYS A 295 -19.15 -5.70 36.86
C LYS A 295 -18.66 -5.60 38.31
N ASN A 296 -17.98 -4.53 38.70
CA ASN A 296 -17.57 -4.33 40.10
C ASN A 296 -18.77 -4.03 40.99
N SER A 297 -19.71 -3.20 40.52
CA SER A 297 -20.99 -2.95 41.21
C SER A 297 -21.82 -4.23 41.38
N MET A 298 -21.78 -5.15 40.40
CA MET A 298 -22.40 -6.47 40.50
C MET A 298 -21.81 -7.28 41.66
N VAL A 299 -20.49 -7.28 41.82
CA VAL A 299 -19.79 -7.97 42.91
C VAL A 299 -20.08 -7.33 44.26
N GLU A 300 -20.10 -5.99 44.35
CA GLU A 300 -20.45 -5.25 45.57
C GLU A 300 -21.86 -5.56 46.08
N LYS A 301 -22.80 -5.81 45.17
CA LYS A 301 -24.17 -6.23 45.49
C LYS A 301 -24.30 -7.73 45.81
N GLY A 302 -23.19 -8.46 45.89
CA GLY A 302 -23.17 -9.88 46.25
C GLY A 302 -23.55 -10.84 45.11
N LEU A 303 -23.63 -10.36 43.86
CA LEU A 303 -23.86 -11.22 42.69
C LEU A 303 -22.53 -11.76 42.16
N VAL A 304 -22.49 -13.06 41.84
CA VAL A 304 -21.29 -13.71 41.28
C VAL A 304 -21.31 -13.59 39.76
N PRO A 305 -20.29 -12.96 39.13
CA PRO A 305 -20.16 -12.92 37.67
C PRO A 305 -20.02 -14.33 37.09
N ASP A 306 -20.73 -14.60 36.01
CA ASP A 306 -20.71 -15.89 35.32
C ASP A 306 -19.72 -15.89 34.13
N SER A 307 -19.55 -17.04 33.48
CA SER A 307 -18.69 -17.15 32.29
C SER A 307 -19.09 -16.15 31.19
N TYR A 308 -20.38 -15.85 31.06
CA TYR A 308 -20.89 -14.92 30.07
C TYR A 308 -20.47 -13.47 30.38
N THR A 309 -20.47 -13.05 31.65
CA THR A 309 -19.97 -11.73 32.07
C THR A 309 -18.52 -11.53 31.64
N TYR A 310 -17.66 -12.52 31.94
CA TYR A 310 -16.23 -12.47 31.63
C TYR A 310 -15.98 -12.52 30.12
N ILE A 311 -16.69 -13.37 29.37
CA ILE A 311 -16.60 -13.46 27.90
C ILE A 311 -17.06 -12.16 27.22
N ALA A 312 -18.12 -11.52 27.70
CA ALA A 312 -18.60 -10.25 27.15
C ALA A 312 -17.58 -9.11 27.31
N LEU A 313 -17.00 -8.98 28.51
CA LEU A 313 -15.90 -8.04 28.78
C LEU A 313 -14.68 -8.36 27.91
N PHE A 314 -14.33 -9.63 27.82
CA PHE A 314 -13.24 -10.13 27.02
C PHE A 314 -13.36 -9.72 25.54
N HIS A 315 -14.51 -9.95 24.91
CA HIS A 315 -14.77 -9.51 23.53
C HIS A 315 -14.70 -7.98 23.40
N GLY A 316 -15.21 -7.23 24.39
CA GLY A 316 -15.12 -5.78 24.44
C GLY A 316 -13.68 -5.26 24.44
N PHE A 317 -12.83 -5.82 25.30
CA PHE A 317 -11.42 -5.46 25.38
C PHE A 317 -10.63 -5.79 24.11
N ASN A 318 -10.92 -6.94 23.50
CA ASN A 318 -10.30 -7.31 22.22
C ASN A 318 -10.67 -6.36 21.09
N ALA A 319 -11.96 -5.98 20.98
CA ALA A 319 -12.42 -5.03 19.98
C ALA A 319 -11.74 -3.64 20.12
N LYS A 320 -11.38 -3.24 21.35
CA LYS A 320 -10.65 -1.99 21.63
C LYS A 320 -9.13 -2.14 21.67
N LYS A 321 -8.58 -3.30 21.28
CA LYS A 321 -7.12 -3.59 21.29
C LYS A 321 -6.46 -3.47 22.68
N ARG A 322 -7.22 -3.57 23.77
CA ARG A 322 -6.75 -3.44 25.17
C ARG A 322 -6.41 -4.81 25.77
N MET A 323 -5.36 -5.42 25.23
CA MET A 323 -5.01 -6.82 25.50
C MET A 323 -4.55 -7.11 26.95
N ARG A 324 -3.89 -6.14 27.61
CA ARG A 324 -3.45 -6.31 29.02
C ARG A 324 -4.63 -6.46 29.98
N ASP A 325 -5.66 -5.65 29.78
CA ASP A 325 -6.88 -5.70 30.59
C ASP A 325 -7.67 -6.98 30.29
N ALA A 326 -7.74 -7.40 29.02
CA ALA A 326 -8.33 -8.67 28.62
C ALA A 326 -7.65 -9.88 29.31
N LYS A 327 -6.32 -9.86 29.43
CA LYS A 327 -5.55 -10.88 30.18
C LYS A 327 -5.86 -10.85 31.67
N SER A 328 -5.92 -9.66 32.28
CA SER A 328 -6.27 -9.53 33.70
C SER A 328 -7.66 -10.11 34.00
N VAL A 329 -8.62 -9.88 33.12
CA VAL A 329 -10.00 -10.41 33.23
C VAL A 329 -10.01 -11.94 33.09
N LEU A 330 -9.18 -12.51 32.19
CA LEU A 330 -9.03 -13.96 32.07
C LEU A 330 -8.41 -14.58 33.34
N LEU A 331 -7.36 -13.97 33.89
CA LEU A 331 -6.73 -14.44 35.13
C LEU A 331 -7.70 -14.34 36.32
N GLU A 332 -8.54 -13.30 36.38
CA GLU A 332 -9.60 -13.18 37.38
C GLU A 332 -10.64 -14.31 37.23
N MET A 333 -11.02 -14.66 35.99
CA MET A 333 -11.93 -15.77 35.70
C MET A 333 -11.36 -17.12 36.18
N ILE A 334 -10.08 -17.38 35.89
CA ILE A 334 -9.35 -18.59 36.33
C ILE A 334 -9.25 -18.63 37.85
N GLY A 335 -8.90 -17.52 38.50
CA GLY A 335 -8.79 -17.41 39.95
C GLY A 335 -10.11 -17.67 40.69
N LYS A 336 -11.25 -17.46 40.03
CA LYS A 336 -12.59 -17.79 40.56
C LYS A 336 -13.05 -19.22 40.26
N GLY A 337 -12.21 -20.05 39.63
CA GLY A 337 -12.50 -21.45 39.32
C GLY A 337 -13.40 -21.66 38.10
N LEU A 338 -13.63 -20.62 37.28
CA LEU A 338 -14.36 -20.75 36.01
C LEU A 338 -13.39 -21.20 34.92
N LYS A 339 -13.74 -22.26 34.17
CA LYS A 339 -12.94 -22.73 33.03
C LYS A 339 -13.17 -21.83 31.82
N PRO A 340 -12.14 -21.15 31.29
CA PRO A 340 -12.31 -20.34 30.10
C PRO A 340 -12.36 -21.21 28.84
N ASP A 341 -13.22 -20.81 27.90
CA ASP A 341 -13.38 -21.50 26.62
C ASP A 341 -12.13 -21.32 25.74
N ALA A 342 -11.82 -22.33 24.91
CA ALA A 342 -10.69 -22.27 23.96
C ALA A 342 -10.75 -21.06 23.00
N VAL A 343 -11.95 -20.57 22.71
CA VAL A 343 -12.19 -19.37 21.88
C VAL A 343 -11.64 -18.10 22.55
N ALA A 344 -11.71 -18.01 23.88
CA ALA A 344 -11.20 -16.87 24.63
C ALA A 344 -9.66 -16.84 24.58
N PHE A 345 -9.01 -17.98 24.82
CA PHE A 345 -7.56 -18.09 24.66
C PHE A 345 -7.10 -17.79 23.23
N TYR A 346 -7.79 -18.32 22.22
CA TYR A 346 -7.47 -18.03 20.81
C TYR A 346 -7.53 -16.54 20.50
N ALA A 347 -8.58 -15.85 20.94
CA ALA A 347 -8.74 -14.43 20.65
C ALA A 347 -7.74 -13.54 21.42
N LEU A 348 -7.25 -13.97 22.60
CA LEU A 348 -6.11 -13.32 23.26
C LEU A 348 -4.82 -13.54 22.48
N ILE A 349 -4.54 -14.78 22.09
CA ILE A 349 -3.35 -15.12 21.32
C ILE A 349 -3.34 -14.30 20.02
N ASP A 350 -4.42 -14.33 19.24
CA ASP A 350 -4.57 -13.50 18.03
C ASP A 350 -4.47 -11.99 18.33
N GLY A 351 -5.04 -11.54 19.46
CA GLY A 351 -4.98 -10.15 19.89
C GLY A 351 -3.56 -9.66 20.24
N PHE A 352 -2.80 -10.43 21.01
CA PHE A 352 -1.40 -10.16 21.33
C PHE A 352 -0.50 -10.30 20.09
N LEU A 353 -0.79 -11.29 19.25
CA LEU A 353 -0.11 -11.49 17.97
C LEU A 353 -0.30 -10.32 17.00
N LYS A 354 -1.51 -9.76 16.88
CA LYS A 354 -1.78 -8.55 16.09
C LYS A 354 -1.10 -7.29 16.63
N LYS A 355 -0.80 -7.27 17.93
CA LYS A 355 -0.04 -6.18 18.58
C LYS A 355 1.47 -6.35 18.43
N GLY A 356 1.95 -7.52 18.01
CA GLY A 356 3.37 -7.86 17.90
C GLY A 356 4.01 -8.32 19.22
N ASP A 357 3.22 -8.58 20.27
CA ASP A 357 3.72 -9.02 21.57
C ASP A 357 3.72 -10.56 21.65
N VAL A 358 4.77 -11.15 21.08
CA VAL A 358 4.91 -12.60 20.92
C VAL A 358 5.13 -13.32 22.26
N GLU A 359 5.80 -12.68 23.22
CA GLU A 359 6.13 -13.30 24.50
C GLU A 359 4.87 -13.53 25.35
N GLU A 360 4.01 -12.52 25.39
CA GLU A 360 2.73 -12.63 26.10
C GLU A 360 1.78 -13.61 25.40
N ALA A 361 1.82 -13.71 24.06
CA ALA A 361 1.06 -14.71 23.33
C ALA A 361 1.50 -16.16 23.67
N LEU A 362 2.80 -16.41 23.85
CA LEU A 362 3.33 -17.71 24.27
C LEU A 362 2.92 -18.05 25.72
N ARG A 363 2.97 -17.08 26.64
CA ARG A 363 2.50 -17.27 28.02
C ARG A 363 1.02 -17.60 28.09
N VAL A 364 0.18 -16.90 27.33
CA VAL A 364 -1.26 -17.19 27.26
C VAL A 364 -1.53 -18.57 26.66
N LYS A 365 -0.68 -19.04 25.73
CA LYS A 365 -0.72 -20.42 25.24
C LYS A 365 -0.35 -21.43 26.32
N ASP A 366 0.65 -21.15 27.16
CA ASP A 366 1.00 -22.02 28.30
C ASP A 366 -0.14 -22.07 29.33
N ASP A 367 -0.77 -20.94 29.61
CA ASP A 367 -1.97 -20.84 30.46
C ASP A 367 -3.13 -21.68 29.89
N MET A 368 -3.31 -21.67 28.56
CA MET A 368 -4.32 -22.47 27.86
C MET A 368 -4.08 -23.98 28.05
N ILE A 369 -2.82 -24.43 27.98
CA ILE A 369 -2.43 -25.82 28.20
C ILE A 369 -2.63 -26.21 29.67
N ALA A 370 -2.25 -25.34 30.61
CA ALA A 370 -2.42 -25.57 32.05
C ALA A 370 -3.90 -25.70 32.45
N CYS A 371 -4.81 -25.02 31.75
CA CYS A 371 -6.26 -25.18 31.93
C CYS A 371 -6.85 -26.44 31.28
N GLY A 372 -6.05 -27.27 30.60
CA GLY A 372 -6.48 -28.53 29.98
C GLY A 372 -7.15 -28.38 28.61
N ASN A 373 -7.01 -27.23 27.94
CA ASN A 373 -7.52 -27.02 26.58
C ASN A 373 -6.53 -27.51 25.53
N GLN A 374 -7.00 -28.19 24.48
CA GLN A 374 -6.16 -28.64 23.38
C GLN A 374 -5.81 -27.48 22.43
N VAL A 375 -4.52 -27.37 22.09
CA VAL A 375 -4.03 -26.39 21.12
C VAL A 375 -4.07 -27.00 19.72
N ASN A 376 -4.71 -26.30 18.78
CA ASN A 376 -4.82 -26.75 17.39
C ASN A 376 -3.62 -26.31 16.54
N LEU A 377 -3.34 -27.02 15.44
CA LEU A 377 -2.25 -26.71 14.50
C LEU A 377 -2.37 -25.30 13.93
N PHE A 378 -3.61 -24.83 13.74
CA PHE A 378 -3.91 -23.48 13.27
C PHE A 378 -3.37 -22.40 14.22
N THR A 379 -3.52 -22.59 15.54
CA THR A 379 -3.00 -21.66 16.55
C THR A 379 -1.46 -21.62 16.52
N TYR A 380 -0.83 -22.79 16.39
CA TYR A 380 0.62 -22.89 16.24
C TYR A 380 1.13 -22.28 14.93
N ASN A 381 0.44 -22.47 13.80
CA ASN A 381 0.80 -21.85 12.52
C ASN A 381 0.67 -20.32 12.57
N ASN A 382 -0.36 -19.78 13.23
CA ASN A 382 -0.51 -18.33 13.40
C ASN A 382 0.57 -17.76 14.34
N LEU A 383 0.88 -18.44 15.44
CA LEU A 383 2.00 -18.10 16.32
C LEU A 383 3.30 -18.09 15.51
N LEU A 384 3.57 -19.15 14.76
CA LEU A 384 4.78 -19.32 13.98
C LEU A 384 4.91 -18.25 12.88
N ASN A 385 3.85 -17.95 12.14
CA ASN A 385 3.85 -16.88 11.14
C ASN A 385 4.24 -15.53 11.76
N ARG A 386 3.65 -15.17 12.90
CA ARG A 386 3.94 -13.90 13.57
C ARG A 386 5.32 -13.87 14.23
N VAL A 387 5.80 -14.99 14.76
CA VAL A 387 7.18 -15.10 15.25
C VAL A 387 8.16 -14.92 14.09
N CYS A 388 7.87 -15.47 12.91
CA CYS A 388 8.63 -15.25 11.69
C CYS A 388 8.59 -13.79 11.21
N GLU A 389 7.42 -13.12 11.24
CA GLU A 389 7.30 -11.69 10.95
C GLU A 389 8.07 -10.80 11.94
N SER A 390 8.05 -11.15 13.23
CA SER A 390 8.81 -10.44 14.27
C SER A 390 10.33 -10.64 14.14
N GLY A 391 10.77 -11.56 13.27
CA GLY A 391 12.17 -11.90 13.10
C GLY A 391 12.75 -12.53 14.36
N ASN A 392 12.09 -13.48 15.01
CA ASN A 392 12.72 -14.25 16.10
C ASN A 392 12.79 -15.74 15.75
N MET A 393 13.72 -16.09 14.86
CA MET A 393 13.78 -17.43 14.26
C MET A 393 14.12 -18.55 15.25
N ASN A 394 14.86 -18.26 16.32
CA ASN A 394 15.13 -19.22 17.39
C ASN A 394 13.84 -19.65 18.09
N LYS A 395 12.96 -18.68 18.37
CA LYS A 395 11.63 -18.97 18.93
C LYS A 395 10.73 -19.69 17.92
N ALA A 396 10.80 -19.33 16.63
CA ALA A 396 10.03 -20.02 15.59
C ALA A 396 10.40 -21.51 15.49
N ARG A 397 11.70 -21.84 15.59
CA ARG A 397 12.18 -23.22 15.62
C ARG A 397 11.80 -23.93 16.92
N ALA A 398 11.78 -23.24 18.06
CA ALA A 398 11.26 -23.80 19.31
C ALA A 398 9.78 -24.15 19.22
N VAL A 399 8.96 -23.28 18.63
CA VAL A 399 7.53 -23.52 18.37
C VAL A 399 7.35 -24.74 17.45
N MET A 400 8.17 -24.88 16.40
CA MET A 400 8.15 -26.06 15.53
C MET A 400 8.48 -27.36 16.28
N ASN A 401 9.50 -27.35 17.13
CA ASN A 401 9.86 -28.50 17.96
C ASN A 401 8.76 -28.84 18.97
N GLU A 402 8.02 -27.83 19.45
CA GLU A 402 6.87 -28.01 20.33
C GLU A 402 5.70 -28.69 19.60
N ILE A 403 5.39 -28.30 18.36
CA ILE A 403 4.37 -28.95 17.51
C ILE A 403 4.67 -30.46 17.39
N ILE A 404 5.94 -30.81 17.15
CA ILE A 404 6.39 -32.20 17.04
C ILE A 404 6.27 -32.93 18.39
N ARG A 405 6.66 -32.29 19.50
CA ARG A 405 6.53 -32.87 20.85
C ARG A 405 5.09 -33.13 21.27
N MET A 406 4.15 -32.29 20.83
CA MET A 406 2.73 -32.45 21.09
C MET A 406 2.07 -33.54 20.23
N GLY A 407 2.84 -34.26 19.41
CA GLY A 407 2.35 -35.34 18.54
C GLY A 407 1.60 -34.85 17.31
N MET A 408 1.67 -33.55 17.00
CA MET A 408 1.02 -32.95 15.83
C MET A 408 1.99 -32.99 14.64
N GLN A 409 1.53 -33.48 13.48
CA GLN A 409 2.35 -33.51 12.28
C GLN A 409 2.36 -32.12 11.62
N PRO A 410 3.53 -31.47 11.45
CA PRO A 410 3.62 -30.22 10.71
C PRO A 410 3.22 -30.43 9.26
N ASN A 411 2.38 -29.55 8.72
CA ASN A 411 1.95 -29.63 7.33
C ASN A 411 2.84 -28.79 6.41
N ALA A 412 2.62 -28.88 5.09
CA ALA A 412 3.35 -28.08 4.11
C ALA A 412 3.28 -26.56 4.37
N GLY A 413 2.17 -26.08 4.95
CA GLY A 413 1.99 -24.68 5.34
C GLY A 413 2.92 -24.26 6.49
N THR A 414 3.10 -25.12 7.51
CA THR A 414 4.00 -24.86 8.64
C THR A 414 5.45 -24.71 8.18
N TYR A 415 5.94 -25.60 7.31
CA TYR A 415 7.27 -25.48 6.72
C TYR A 415 7.41 -24.24 5.83
N THR A 416 6.39 -23.94 5.01
CA THR A 416 6.42 -22.77 4.13
C THR A 416 6.54 -21.46 4.92
N LEU A 417 5.85 -21.33 6.05
CA LEU A 417 5.95 -20.15 6.93
C LEU A 417 7.34 -20.00 7.57
N LEU A 418 7.97 -21.11 7.98
CA LEU A 418 9.35 -21.08 8.50
C LEU A 418 10.33 -20.68 7.41
N ILE A 419 10.22 -21.29 6.23
CA ILE A 419 11.04 -20.98 5.06
C ILE A 419 10.92 -19.49 4.72
N GLU A 420 9.70 -18.95 4.68
CA GLU A 420 9.46 -17.50 4.46
C GLU A 420 10.19 -16.64 5.50
N GLY A 421 10.10 -17.00 6.78
CA GLY A 421 10.81 -16.30 7.86
C GLY A 421 12.33 -16.29 7.69
N TYR A 422 12.93 -17.43 7.31
CA TYR A 422 14.38 -17.54 7.07
C TYR A 422 14.79 -16.81 5.78
N CYS A 423 13.97 -16.85 4.72
CA CYS A 423 14.21 -16.12 3.47
C CYS A 423 14.19 -14.60 3.68
N LYS A 424 13.25 -14.05 4.45
CA LYS A 424 13.23 -12.60 4.82
C LYS A 424 14.48 -12.17 5.59
N ARG A 425 15.03 -13.09 6.38
CA ARG A 425 16.27 -12.94 7.15
C ARG A 425 17.55 -13.11 6.32
N ARG A 426 17.43 -13.47 5.04
CA ARG A 426 18.54 -13.78 4.13
C ARG A 426 19.38 -14.99 4.56
N ASP A 427 18.85 -15.83 5.45
CA ASP A 427 19.51 -17.07 5.86
C ASP A 427 19.04 -18.22 4.97
N MET A 428 19.65 -18.33 3.81
CA MET A 428 19.26 -19.31 2.79
C MET A 428 19.71 -20.73 3.13
N PHE A 429 20.71 -20.92 4.01
CA PHE A 429 21.22 -22.24 4.36
C PHE A 429 20.15 -23.06 5.08
N ILE A 430 19.55 -22.47 6.13
CA ILE A 430 18.49 -23.11 6.90
C ILE A 430 17.20 -23.25 6.06
N ALA A 431 16.93 -22.31 5.16
CA ALA A 431 15.77 -22.41 4.26
C ALA A 431 15.84 -23.65 3.35
N PHE A 432 17.01 -23.99 2.81
CA PHE A 432 17.21 -25.22 2.03
C PHE A 432 17.15 -26.47 2.89
N GLU A 433 17.74 -26.45 4.09
CA GLU A 433 17.65 -27.56 5.04
C GLU A 433 16.18 -27.92 5.35
N LEU A 434 15.33 -26.90 5.57
CA LEU A 434 13.90 -27.07 5.81
C LEU A 434 13.14 -27.56 4.56
N LEU A 435 13.53 -27.13 3.37
CA LEU A 435 12.95 -27.63 2.11
C LEU A 435 13.28 -29.13 1.93
N ASP A 436 14.51 -29.54 2.23
CA ASP A 436 14.93 -30.93 2.13
C ASP A 436 14.26 -31.80 3.22
N GLU A 437 14.09 -31.28 4.43
CA GLU A 437 13.31 -31.95 5.48
C GLU A 437 11.85 -32.14 5.05
N MET A 438 11.25 -31.11 4.44
CA MET A 438 9.89 -31.16 3.90
C MET A 438 9.75 -32.25 2.82
N LYS A 439 10.72 -32.35 1.89
CA LYS A 439 10.77 -33.40 0.87
C LYS A 439 10.94 -34.80 1.47
N LYS A 440 11.85 -34.97 2.45
CA LYS A 440 12.06 -36.25 3.14
C LYS A 440 10.81 -36.77 3.86
N LYS A 441 9.94 -35.85 4.32
CA LYS A 441 8.66 -36.18 4.96
C LYS A 441 7.51 -36.41 3.96
N ASN A 442 7.82 -36.51 2.66
CA ASN A 442 6.83 -36.65 1.57
C ASN A 442 5.78 -35.53 1.53
N LEU A 443 6.12 -34.33 2.02
CA LEU A 443 5.27 -33.14 1.87
C LEU A 443 5.66 -32.43 0.58
N ALA A 444 4.74 -32.37 -0.39
CA ALA A 444 5.01 -31.70 -1.67
C ALA A 444 5.19 -30.19 -1.47
N PRO A 445 6.35 -29.61 -1.84
CA PRO A 445 6.53 -28.17 -1.83
C PRO A 445 5.52 -27.49 -2.75
N THR A 446 5.02 -26.33 -2.35
CA THR A 446 4.04 -25.59 -3.16
C THR A 446 4.73 -24.56 -4.04
N VAL A 447 4.01 -24.02 -5.02
CA VAL A 447 4.45 -22.85 -5.81
C VAL A 447 4.85 -21.69 -4.89
N VAL A 448 4.16 -21.51 -3.76
CA VAL A 448 4.48 -20.46 -2.77
C VAL A 448 5.81 -20.76 -2.09
N THR A 449 6.06 -22.02 -1.69
CA THR A 449 7.32 -22.44 -1.05
C THR A 449 8.52 -22.14 -1.95
N TYR A 450 8.47 -22.56 -3.22
CA TYR A 450 9.52 -22.25 -4.20
C TYR A 450 9.64 -20.76 -4.49
N GLY A 451 8.52 -20.03 -4.59
CA GLY A 451 8.54 -18.59 -4.82
C GLY A 451 9.17 -17.78 -3.70
N MET A 452 8.99 -18.18 -2.43
CA MET A 452 9.64 -17.54 -1.29
C MET A 452 11.15 -17.81 -1.25
N ILE A 453 11.57 -19.04 -1.59
CA ILE A 453 13.00 -19.38 -1.71
C ILE A 453 13.64 -18.60 -2.84
N ILE A 454 12.99 -18.53 -4.01
CA ILE A 454 13.45 -17.72 -5.15
C ILE A 454 13.56 -16.25 -4.75
N ASP A 455 12.57 -15.68 -4.05
CA ASP A 455 12.65 -14.30 -3.54
C ASP A 455 13.82 -14.11 -2.57
N GLY A 456 14.00 -15.00 -1.60
CA GLY A 456 15.13 -14.97 -0.67
C GLY A 456 16.49 -15.04 -1.38
N LEU A 457 16.64 -15.95 -2.35
CA LEU A 457 17.85 -16.09 -3.16
C LEU A 457 18.14 -14.84 -3.99
N CYS A 458 17.09 -14.27 -4.61
CA CYS A 458 17.13 -13.04 -5.38
C CYS A 458 17.60 -11.86 -4.51
N GLN A 459 17.10 -11.73 -3.29
CA GLN A 459 17.53 -10.69 -2.35
C GLN A 459 18.98 -10.87 -1.87
N CYS A 460 19.47 -12.12 -1.84
CA CYS A 460 20.85 -12.46 -1.50
C CYS A 460 21.83 -12.39 -2.69
N GLY A 461 21.33 -12.15 -3.91
CA GLY A 461 22.15 -12.14 -5.13
C GLY A 461 22.67 -13.51 -5.59
N LYS A 462 22.14 -14.63 -5.07
CA LYS A 462 22.59 -16.00 -5.35
C LYS A 462 21.90 -16.62 -6.57
N PHE A 463 22.06 -16.00 -7.74
CA PHE A 463 21.30 -16.31 -8.95
C PHE A 463 21.55 -17.69 -9.58
N GLN A 464 22.74 -18.29 -9.42
CA GLN A 464 22.98 -19.64 -9.95
C GLN A 464 22.04 -20.67 -9.30
N GLN A 465 21.85 -20.56 -7.99
CA GLN A 465 20.94 -21.43 -7.23
C GLN A 465 19.48 -21.17 -7.60
N VAL A 466 19.14 -19.94 -7.99
CA VAL A 466 17.78 -19.58 -8.41
C VAL A 466 17.33 -20.40 -9.63
N ASN A 467 18.20 -20.54 -10.63
CA ASN A 467 17.90 -21.34 -11.81
C ASN A 467 17.76 -22.82 -11.47
N THR A 468 18.63 -23.37 -10.62
CA THR A 468 18.53 -24.76 -10.16
C THR A 468 17.20 -25.02 -9.43
N VAL A 469 16.77 -24.08 -8.57
CA VAL A 469 15.49 -24.19 -7.86
C VAL A 469 14.29 -24.04 -8.80
N LEU A 470 14.40 -23.18 -9.83
CA LEU A 470 13.35 -23.04 -10.85
C LEU A 470 13.22 -24.29 -11.72
N GLU A 471 14.34 -24.89 -12.14
CA GLU A 471 14.39 -26.16 -12.86
C GLU A 471 13.84 -27.30 -12.00
N GLU A 472 14.20 -27.35 -10.72
CA GLU A 472 13.65 -28.31 -9.77
C GLU A 472 12.13 -28.18 -9.66
N MET A 473 11.62 -26.95 -9.52
CA MET A 473 10.18 -26.69 -9.47
C MET A 473 9.44 -27.17 -10.73
N ILE A 474 10.00 -26.92 -11.92
CA ILE A 474 9.42 -27.33 -13.20
C ILE A 474 9.47 -28.85 -13.36
N SER A 475 10.60 -29.47 -13.01
CA SER A 475 10.75 -30.94 -13.05
C SER A 475 9.79 -31.65 -12.08
N GLY A 476 9.43 -30.98 -10.98
CA GLY A 476 8.40 -31.42 -10.03
C GLY A 476 6.96 -31.21 -10.51
N GLY A 477 6.74 -30.73 -11.74
CA GLY A 477 5.41 -30.53 -12.34
C GLY A 477 4.67 -29.28 -11.86
N LEU A 478 5.34 -28.38 -11.13
CA LEU A 478 4.75 -27.13 -10.65
C LEU A 478 5.05 -26.01 -11.65
N LYS A 479 3.99 -25.34 -12.12
CA LYS A 479 4.13 -24.19 -13.02
C LYS A 479 4.44 -22.92 -12.23
N PRO A 480 5.52 -22.18 -12.56
CA PRO A 480 5.80 -20.90 -11.93
C PRO A 480 4.69 -19.89 -12.21
N ASN A 481 4.31 -19.12 -11.20
CA ASN A 481 3.30 -18.07 -11.31
C ASN A 481 3.94 -16.72 -11.68
N GLY A 482 3.13 -15.73 -12.06
CA GLY A 482 3.60 -14.39 -12.42
C GLY A 482 4.40 -13.69 -11.30
N PHE A 483 4.15 -14.03 -10.03
CA PHE A 483 4.93 -13.54 -8.90
C PHE A 483 6.39 -14.00 -8.97
N ILE A 484 6.65 -15.29 -9.20
CA ILE A 484 8.02 -15.82 -9.33
C ILE A 484 8.76 -15.11 -10.47
N TYR A 485 8.15 -15.01 -11.64
CA TYR A 485 8.78 -14.32 -12.78
C TYR A 485 8.99 -12.83 -12.53
N THR A 486 8.05 -12.15 -11.88
CA THR A 486 8.22 -10.75 -11.46
C THR A 486 9.42 -10.59 -10.54
N THR A 487 9.51 -11.42 -9.50
CA THR A 487 10.60 -11.39 -8.52
C THR A 487 11.95 -11.65 -9.19
N LEU A 488 12.01 -12.61 -10.11
CA LEU A 488 13.19 -12.88 -10.94
C LEU A 488 13.58 -11.68 -11.80
N PHE A 489 12.63 -11.12 -12.57
CA PHE A 489 12.92 -9.97 -13.42
C PHE A 489 13.36 -8.76 -12.59
N TRP A 490 12.71 -8.48 -11.46
CA TRP A 490 13.13 -7.41 -10.55
C TRP A 490 14.55 -7.61 -10.02
N ALA A 491 14.90 -8.83 -9.61
CA ALA A 491 16.20 -9.15 -9.05
C ALA A 491 17.32 -9.12 -10.10
N TYR A 492 17.09 -9.71 -11.28
CA TYR A 492 18.03 -9.65 -12.40
C TYR A 492 18.24 -8.22 -12.90
N SER A 493 17.19 -7.39 -12.86
CA SER A 493 17.24 -5.96 -13.18
C SER A 493 18.04 -5.12 -12.19
N LYS A 494 18.17 -5.57 -10.94
CA LYS A 494 18.90 -4.86 -9.89
C LYS A 494 20.41 -5.13 -9.98
N GLU A 495 20.78 -6.34 -10.38
CA GLU A 495 22.16 -6.83 -10.37
C GLU A 495 22.79 -6.90 -11.77
N ASP A 496 22.17 -6.26 -12.77
CA ASP A 496 22.58 -6.19 -14.18
C ASP A 496 22.86 -7.55 -14.86
N LYS A 497 22.31 -8.65 -14.31
CA LYS A 497 22.48 -10.03 -14.83
C LYS A 497 21.46 -10.35 -15.92
N PHE A 498 21.62 -9.71 -17.06
CA PHE A 498 20.66 -9.76 -18.15
C PHE A 498 20.56 -11.11 -18.89
N GLU A 499 21.68 -11.83 -19.07
CA GLU A 499 21.65 -13.12 -19.78
C GLU A 499 20.77 -14.15 -19.07
N GLU A 500 20.73 -14.11 -17.74
CA GLU A 500 19.86 -14.96 -16.94
C GLU A 500 18.38 -14.53 -17.05
N ALA A 501 18.10 -13.23 -17.12
CA ALA A 501 16.74 -12.74 -17.42
C ALA A 501 16.26 -13.19 -18.81
N ARG A 502 17.16 -13.21 -19.81
CA ARG A 502 16.86 -13.70 -21.17
C ARG A 502 16.56 -15.20 -21.16
N LYS A 503 17.36 -16.01 -20.48
CA LYS A 503 17.12 -17.46 -20.31
C LYS A 503 15.76 -17.76 -19.66
N VAL A 504 15.42 -17.03 -18.60
CA VAL A 504 14.11 -17.16 -17.94
C VAL A 504 12.97 -16.78 -18.87
N LEU A 505 13.15 -15.76 -19.72
CA LEU A 505 12.14 -15.38 -20.71
C LEU A 505 11.97 -16.41 -21.83
N GLU A 506 13.05 -17.01 -22.32
CA GLU A 506 12.97 -18.11 -23.29
C GLU A 506 12.32 -19.36 -22.68
N LEU A 507 12.58 -19.63 -21.40
CA LEU A 507 11.89 -20.67 -20.64
C LEU A 507 10.38 -20.39 -20.55
N ILE A 508 9.98 -19.15 -20.25
CA ILE A 508 8.56 -18.73 -20.25
C ILE A 508 7.91 -18.94 -21.62
N LYS A 509 8.61 -18.60 -22.71
CA LYS A 509 8.13 -18.80 -24.08
C LYS A 509 7.93 -20.28 -24.40
N LYS A 510 8.87 -21.13 -24.01
CA LYS A 510 8.81 -22.58 -24.20
C LYS A 510 7.63 -23.21 -23.45
N GLU A 511 7.36 -22.74 -22.24
CA GLU A 511 6.27 -23.22 -21.38
C GLU A 511 4.88 -22.66 -21.76
N GLY A 512 4.80 -21.73 -22.73
CA GLY A 512 3.54 -21.18 -23.24
C GLY A 512 2.78 -20.28 -22.25
N ILE A 513 3.47 -19.70 -21.26
CA ILE A 513 2.84 -18.85 -20.25
C ILE A 513 2.65 -17.43 -20.80
N THR A 514 1.43 -16.91 -20.72
CA THR A 514 1.11 -15.53 -21.09
C THR A 514 1.67 -14.58 -20.03
N LEU A 515 2.75 -13.89 -20.37
CA LEU A 515 3.26 -12.78 -19.57
C LEU A 515 2.20 -11.68 -19.45
N ASP A 516 2.02 -11.18 -18.23
CA ASP A 516 1.16 -10.04 -17.98
C ASP A 516 1.87 -8.71 -18.29
N VAL A 517 1.09 -7.63 -18.37
CA VAL A 517 1.58 -6.25 -18.56
C VAL A 517 2.62 -5.88 -17.48
N TYR A 518 2.49 -6.43 -16.27
CA TYR A 518 3.35 -6.13 -15.13
C TYR A 518 4.76 -6.73 -15.28
N CYS A 519 4.87 -7.95 -15.79
CA CYS A 519 6.14 -8.62 -16.07
C CYS A 519 6.93 -7.87 -17.15
N TYR A 520 6.29 -7.52 -18.27
CA TYR A 520 6.92 -6.73 -19.34
C TYR A 520 7.39 -5.36 -18.82
N ASN A 521 6.58 -4.70 -17.99
CA ASN A 521 6.95 -3.42 -17.39
C ASN A 521 8.20 -3.50 -16.49
N ASN A 522 8.30 -4.54 -15.66
CA ASN A 522 9.48 -4.74 -14.81
C ASN A 522 10.72 -5.09 -15.62
N LEU A 523 10.58 -5.90 -16.68
CA LEU A 523 11.67 -6.23 -17.59
C LEU A 523 12.19 -4.99 -18.34
N ILE A 524 11.28 -4.21 -18.93
CA ILE A 524 11.61 -2.95 -19.62
C ILE A 524 12.27 -1.97 -18.64
N ARG A 525 11.78 -1.88 -17.39
CA ARG A 525 12.39 -1.04 -16.35
C ARG A 525 13.80 -1.46 -16.00
N GLY A 526 14.05 -2.76 -15.92
CA GLY A 526 15.38 -3.30 -15.73
C GLY A 526 16.34 -2.93 -16.84
N LEU A 527 15.91 -3.17 -18.08
CA LEU A 527 16.67 -2.85 -19.28
C LEU A 527 16.98 -1.35 -19.39
N CYS A 528 16.01 -0.49 -19.10
CA CYS A 528 16.22 0.96 -19.09
C CYS A 528 17.20 1.40 -17.99
N LYS A 529 17.24 0.73 -16.82
CA LYS A 529 18.24 0.99 -15.77
C LYS A 529 19.64 0.54 -16.20
N ALA A 530 19.73 -0.62 -16.83
CA ALA A 530 20.97 -1.17 -17.39
C ALA A 530 21.44 -0.45 -18.68
N LYS A 531 20.74 0.62 -19.11
CA LYS A 531 21.01 1.43 -20.32
C LYS A 531 20.96 0.65 -21.64
N ARG A 532 20.32 -0.53 -21.69
CA ARG A 532 20.17 -1.36 -22.89
C ARG A 532 18.85 -1.05 -23.61
N MET A 533 18.82 0.09 -24.28
CA MET A 533 17.58 0.70 -24.78
C MET A 533 16.96 -0.03 -25.97
N GLU A 534 17.80 -0.59 -26.86
CA GLU A 534 17.31 -1.32 -28.03
C GLU A 534 16.56 -2.61 -27.66
N GLU A 535 17.01 -3.32 -26.64
CA GLU A 535 16.31 -4.51 -26.15
C GLU A 535 15.02 -4.16 -25.41
N ALA A 536 15.00 -3.05 -24.66
CA ALA A 536 13.76 -2.53 -24.07
C ALA A 536 12.70 -2.27 -25.15
N ARG A 537 13.12 -1.77 -26.32
CA ARG A 537 12.26 -1.55 -27.48
C ARG A 537 11.76 -2.86 -28.08
N ILE A 538 12.62 -3.87 -28.27
CA ILE A 538 12.22 -5.18 -28.77
C ILE A 538 11.09 -5.78 -27.92
N TYR A 539 11.19 -5.66 -26.59
CA TYR A 539 10.17 -6.17 -25.68
C TYR A 539 8.89 -5.34 -25.66
N LEU A 540 8.96 -4.03 -25.89
CA LEU A 540 7.76 -3.21 -26.11
C LEU A 540 7.04 -3.65 -27.39
N ASP A 541 7.79 -3.86 -28.48
CA ASP A 541 7.23 -4.30 -29.76
C ASP A 541 6.67 -5.72 -29.66
N GLU A 542 7.28 -6.60 -28.84
CA GLU A 542 6.74 -7.92 -28.53
C GLU A 542 5.45 -7.84 -27.71
N MET A 543 5.39 -6.94 -26.70
CA MET A 543 4.19 -6.68 -25.91
C MET A 543 3.02 -6.22 -26.79
N LEU A 544 3.27 -5.29 -27.73
CA LEU A 544 2.28 -4.83 -28.71
C LEU A 544 1.85 -5.92 -29.67
N ARG A 545 2.78 -6.75 -30.18
CA ARG A 545 2.47 -7.89 -31.06
C ARG A 545 1.58 -8.93 -30.39
N ARG A 546 1.67 -9.07 -29.07
CA ARG A 546 0.83 -9.98 -28.26
C ARG A 546 -0.54 -9.38 -27.90
N GLY A 547 -0.85 -8.16 -28.35
CA GLY A 547 -2.12 -7.48 -28.07
C GLY A 547 -2.24 -6.92 -26.65
N LEU A 548 -1.14 -6.85 -25.90
CA LEU A 548 -1.13 -6.21 -24.58
C LEU A 548 -1.00 -4.69 -24.75
N THR A 549 -1.88 -3.93 -24.11
CA THR A 549 -1.85 -2.47 -24.19
C THR A 549 -0.81 -1.90 -23.21
N PRO A 550 0.22 -1.17 -23.70
CA PRO A 550 1.14 -0.46 -22.82
C PRO A 550 0.40 0.55 -21.97
N ASN A 551 0.77 0.65 -20.70
CA ASN A 551 0.17 1.61 -19.78
C ASN A 551 1.10 2.82 -19.58
N ILE A 552 0.63 3.80 -18.81
CA ILE A 552 1.43 5.02 -18.48
C ILE A 552 2.77 4.65 -17.84
N TYR A 553 2.84 3.54 -17.10
CA TYR A 553 4.06 3.06 -16.47
C TYR A 553 5.06 2.48 -17.50
N THR A 554 4.59 1.75 -18.51
CA THR A 554 5.40 1.25 -19.62
C THR A 554 6.07 2.42 -20.35
N TYR A 555 5.26 3.36 -20.84
CA TYR A 555 5.76 4.54 -21.55
C TYR A 555 6.63 5.41 -20.66
N GLY A 556 6.22 5.68 -19.41
CA GLY A 556 7.01 6.48 -18.47
C GLY A 556 8.38 5.90 -18.18
N THR A 557 8.47 4.57 -18.09
CA THR A 557 9.75 3.86 -17.88
C THR A 557 10.67 4.01 -19.09
N ILE A 558 10.13 3.83 -20.30
CA ILE A 558 10.87 3.95 -21.55
C ILE A 558 11.34 5.39 -21.79
N ILE A 559 10.44 6.37 -21.59
CA ILE A 559 10.72 7.79 -21.74
C ILE A 559 11.80 8.22 -20.73
N LEU A 560 11.67 7.83 -19.46
CA LEU A 560 12.70 8.09 -18.43
C LEU A 560 14.03 7.44 -18.81
N GLY A 561 13.98 6.22 -19.34
CA GLY A 561 15.14 5.52 -19.85
C GLY A 561 15.85 6.32 -20.94
N TYR A 562 15.15 6.60 -22.06
CA TYR A 562 15.74 7.28 -23.22
C TYR A 562 16.17 8.72 -22.88
N SER A 563 15.44 9.40 -21.99
CA SER A 563 15.84 10.69 -21.42
C SER A 563 17.19 10.60 -20.69
N LYS A 564 17.38 9.59 -19.83
CA LYS A 564 18.67 9.38 -19.14
C LYS A 564 19.80 9.03 -20.09
N ALA A 565 19.52 8.24 -21.12
CA ALA A 565 20.47 7.88 -22.18
C ALA A 565 20.82 9.06 -23.12
N GLY A 566 20.11 10.20 -23.02
CA GLY A 566 20.35 11.38 -23.84
C GLY A 566 19.73 11.32 -25.25
N GLN A 567 19.01 10.25 -25.57
CA GLN A 567 18.36 10.04 -26.88
C GLN A 567 16.95 10.66 -26.91
N MET A 568 16.89 11.98 -26.77
CA MET A 568 15.62 12.69 -26.54
C MET A 568 14.64 12.58 -27.72
N GLN A 569 15.12 12.46 -28.96
CA GLN A 569 14.29 12.30 -30.17
C GLN A 569 13.39 11.07 -30.10
N ILE A 570 13.91 9.95 -29.56
CA ILE A 570 13.15 8.71 -29.40
C ILE A 570 12.19 8.83 -28.21
N ALA A 571 12.63 9.49 -27.13
CA ALA A 571 11.77 9.78 -25.98
C ALA A 571 10.54 10.62 -26.37
N ASP A 572 10.73 11.63 -27.24
CA ASP A 572 9.64 12.47 -27.76
C ASP A 572 8.68 11.69 -28.65
N ARG A 573 9.19 10.77 -29.47
CA ARG A 573 8.34 9.87 -30.26
C ARG A 573 7.43 9.06 -29.35
N TYR A 574 7.98 8.40 -28.33
CA TYR A 574 7.18 7.62 -27.38
C TYR A 574 6.24 8.47 -26.52
N PHE A 575 6.64 9.71 -26.19
CA PHE A 575 5.75 10.65 -25.52
C PHE A 575 4.55 11.00 -26.42
N ASN A 576 4.79 11.31 -27.69
CA ASN A 576 3.72 11.59 -28.65
C ASN A 576 2.85 10.36 -28.94
N ASP A 577 3.43 9.17 -29.02
CA ASP A 577 2.68 7.92 -29.18
C ASP A 577 1.75 7.68 -27.98
N MET A 578 2.25 7.91 -26.76
CA MET A 578 1.45 7.85 -25.53
C MET A 578 0.28 8.85 -25.58
N LEU A 579 0.52 10.06 -26.08
CA LEU A 579 -0.53 11.07 -26.26
C LEU A 579 -1.53 10.69 -27.36
N GLY A 580 -1.08 10.08 -28.45
CA GLY A 580 -1.92 9.60 -29.55
C GLY A 580 -2.86 8.47 -29.11
N LEU A 581 -2.45 7.67 -28.13
CA LEU A 581 -3.30 6.63 -27.51
C LEU A 581 -4.28 7.18 -26.45
N GLY A 582 -4.29 8.50 -26.20
CA GLY A 582 -5.17 9.13 -25.21
C GLY A 582 -4.76 8.86 -23.76
N LEU A 583 -3.54 8.37 -23.51
CA LEU A 583 -3.02 8.15 -22.16
C LEU A 583 -2.55 9.49 -21.58
N VAL A 584 -3.06 9.84 -20.39
CA VAL A 584 -2.66 11.06 -19.69
C VAL A 584 -1.28 10.87 -19.06
N PRO A 585 -0.24 11.64 -19.45
CA PRO A 585 1.05 11.61 -18.78
C PRO A 585 0.90 11.88 -17.27
N ASN A 586 1.67 11.19 -16.44
CA ASN A 586 1.78 11.54 -15.02
C ASN A 586 2.93 12.54 -14.78
N ASP A 587 3.01 13.09 -13.57
CA ASP A 587 4.06 14.02 -13.12
C ASP A 587 5.47 13.52 -13.46
N VAL A 588 5.72 12.23 -13.21
CA VAL A 588 7.03 11.60 -13.43
C VAL A 588 7.41 11.59 -14.91
N VAL A 589 6.48 11.26 -15.82
CA VAL A 589 6.76 11.26 -17.27
C VAL A 589 7.08 12.67 -17.75
N CYS A 590 6.24 13.64 -17.40
CA CYS A 590 6.43 15.03 -17.78
C CYS A 590 7.73 15.63 -17.24
N SER A 591 8.03 15.38 -15.96
CA SER A 591 9.29 15.79 -15.35
C SER A 591 10.51 15.15 -16.04
N SER A 592 10.41 13.89 -16.44
CA SER A 592 11.49 13.18 -17.13
C SER A 592 11.77 13.71 -18.54
N VAL A 593 10.73 14.12 -19.27
CA VAL A 593 10.84 14.72 -20.61
C VAL A 593 11.43 16.13 -20.51
N VAL A 594 10.93 16.95 -19.58
CA VAL A 594 11.45 18.31 -19.35
C VAL A 594 12.90 18.26 -18.89
N ASP A 595 13.25 17.41 -17.91
CA ASP A 595 14.63 17.26 -17.44
C ASP A 595 15.56 16.75 -18.56
N GLY A 596 15.08 15.83 -19.41
CA GLY A 596 15.82 15.33 -20.57
C GLY A 596 16.12 16.40 -21.62
N HIS A 597 15.12 17.21 -21.97
CA HIS A 597 15.30 18.35 -22.90
C HIS A 597 16.21 19.43 -22.31
N CYS A 598 16.03 19.77 -21.03
CA CYS A 598 16.90 20.72 -20.35
C CYS A 598 18.36 20.22 -20.30
N LYS A 599 18.59 18.90 -20.14
CA LYS A 599 19.92 18.28 -20.17
C LYS A 599 20.62 18.42 -21.52
N LYS A 600 19.87 18.23 -22.61
CA LYS A 600 20.39 18.34 -23.98
C LYS A 600 20.57 19.80 -24.42
N GLY A 601 19.95 20.74 -23.71
CA GLY A 601 19.94 22.16 -24.07
C GLY A 601 18.80 22.56 -25.03
N ASN A 602 17.84 21.66 -25.25
CA ASN A 602 16.67 21.86 -26.12
C ASN A 602 15.58 22.62 -25.37
N ILE A 603 15.78 23.93 -25.21
CA ILE A 603 14.89 24.77 -24.38
C ILE A 603 13.50 24.89 -25.02
N ALA A 604 13.41 25.02 -26.34
CA ALA A 604 12.13 25.23 -27.03
C ALA A 604 11.15 24.05 -26.80
N GLU A 605 11.64 22.82 -26.89
CA GLU A 605 10.87 21.60 -26.68
C GLU A 605 10.52 21.40 -25.19
N ALA A 606 11.41 21.78 -24.27
CA ALA A 606 11.10 21.80 -22.84
C ALA A 606 9.93 22.75 -22.52
N PHE A 607 9.94 23.96 -23.12
CA PHE A 607 8.85 24.94 -22.99
C PHE A 607 7.57 24.48 -23.69
N SER A 608 7.66 23.81 -24.85
CA SER A 608 6.51 23.21 -25.54
C SER A 608 5.84 22.15 -24.66
N THR A 609 6.64 21.26 -24.07
CA THR A 609 6.16 20.22 -23.15
C THR A 609 5.51 20.85 -21.92
N PHE A 610 6.14 21.86 -21.33
CA PHE A 610 5.59 22.62 -20.20
C PHE A 610 4.24 23.28 -20.53
N ARG A 611 4.13 23.94 -21.70
CA ARG A 611 2.85 24.53 -22.15
C ARG A 611 1.79 23.47 -22.37
N CYS A 612 2.17 22.30 -22.89
CA CYS A 612 1.27 21.15 -23.01
C CYS A 612 0.76 20.65 -21.65
N MET A 613 1.63 20.64 -20.63
CA MET A 613 1.26 20.27 -19.25
C MET A 613 0.25 21.26 -18.65
N LEU A 614 0.45 22.57 -18.86
CA LEU A 614 -0.46 23.62 -18.39
C LEU A 614 -1.83 23.54 -19.08
N ALA A 615 -1.85 23.41 -20.41
CA ALA A 615 -3.09 23.36 -21.19
C ALA A 615 -3.98 22.16 -20.83
N ARG A 616 -3.39 21.07 -20.31
CA ARG A 616 -4.10 19.83 -19.95
C ARG A 616 -4.38 19.70 -18.45
N GLY A 617 -3.90 20.62 -17.61
CA GLY A 617 -4.12 20.59 -16.16
C GLY A 617 -3.52 19.37 -15.45
N ILE A 618 -2.46 18.75 -16.00
CA ILE A 618 -1.86 17.52 -15.46
C ILE A 618 -1.22 17.77 -14.08
N LEU A 619 -0.68 18.97 -13.87
CA LEU A 619 -0.10 19.44 -12.60
C LEU A 619 -0.77 20.75 -12.18
N SER A 620 -0.77 21.03 -10.88
CA SER A 620 -1.04 22.38 -10.40
C SER A 620 0.00 23.34 -10.99
N GLU A 621 -0.42 24.56 -11.34
CA GLU A 621 0.39 25.51 -12.11
C GLU A 621 1.80 25.68 -11.48
N VAL A 622 1.88 25.86 -10.16
CA VAL A 622 3.15 25.95 -9.39
C VAL A 622 4.08 24.75 -9.59
N LYS A 623 3.57 23.51 -9.61
CA LYS A 623 4.40 22.30 -9.77
C LYS A 623 4.99 22.20 -11.18
N ALA A 624 4.22 22.61 -12.20
CA ALA A 624 4.72 22.65 -13.56
C ALA A 624 5.88 23.66 -13.70
N TYR A 625 5.73 24.85 -13.11
CA TYR A 625 6.81 25.87 -13.11
C TYR A 625 8.03 25.34 -12.35
N ASN A 626 7.84 24.69 -11.20
CA ASN A 626 8.94 24.10 -10.42
C ASN A 626 9.76 23.07 -11.19
N VAL A 627 9.11 22.19 -11.97
CA VAL A 627 9.79 21.19 -12.79
C VAL A 627 10.69 21.87 -13.83
N LEU A 628 10.17 22.87 -14.53
CA LEU A 628 10.92 23.58 -15.58
C LEU A 628 12.01 24.48 -15.00
N ILE A 629 11.73 25.24 -13.92
CA ILE A 629 12.72 26.07 -13.22
C ILE A 629 13.86 25.20 -12.68
N ASN A 630 13.56 24.06 -12.07
CA ASN A 630 14.58 23.12 -11.59
C ASN A 630 15.41 22.52 -12.73
N GLY A 631 14.77 22.11 -13.83
CA GLY A 631 15.48 21.63 -15.02
C GLY A 631 16.45 22.69 -15.55
N LEU A 632 15.95 23.89 -15.85
CA LEU A 632 16.77 24.99 -16.39
C LEU A 632 17.90 25.41 -15.44
N SER A 633 17.62 25.56 -14.13
CA SER A 633 18.64 25.89 -13.15
C SER A 633 19.70 24.79 -12.99
N ARG A 634 19.32 23.51 -13.08
CA ARG A 634 20.28 22.39 -13.00
C ARG A 634 21.23 22.38 -14.19
N TYR A 635 20.79 22.75 -15.38
CA TYR A 635 21.61 22.73 -16.59
C TYR A 635 22.19 24.10 -16.96
N GLY A 636 22.18 25.07 -16.03
CA GLY A 636 22.90 26.34 -16.15
C GLY A 636 22.20 27.42 -16.99
N LYS A 637 20.92 27.23 -17.34
CA LYS A 637 20.08 28.19 -18.08
C LYS A 637 19.33 29.11 -17.12
N LEU A 638 20.10 29.83 -16.32
CA LEU A 638 19.59 30.62 -15.19
C LEU A 638 18.76 31.84 -15.62
N LYS A 639 19.05 32.44 -16.78
CA LYS A 639 18.31 33.61 -17.29
C LYS A 639 16.86 33.24 -17.58
N GLU A 640 16.66 32.10 -18.23
CA GLU A 640 15.37 31.54 -18.58
C GLU A 640 14.62 31.07 -17.32
N ALA A 641 15.32 30.49 -16.35
CA ALA A 641 14.75 30.11 -15.06
C ALA A 641 14.26 31.32 -14.25
N LEU A 642 15.01 32.43 -14.23
CA LEU A 642 14.60 33.67 -13.58
C LEU A 642 13.42 34.34 -14.29
N GLY A 643 13.36 34.28 -15.63
CA GLY A 643 12.21 34.76 -16.39
C GLY A 643 10.92 34.02 -16.01
N LEU A 644 10.98 32.70 -15.87
CA LEU A 644 9.86 31.87 -15.41
C LEU A 644 9.48 32.14 -13.96
N PHE A 645 10.45 32.46 -13.09
CA PHE A 645 10.18 32.84 -11.71
C PHE A 645 9.42 34.17 -11.64
N SER A 646 9.82 35.15 -12.45
CA SER A 646 9.08 36.41 -12.57
C SER A 646 7.66 36.18 -13.11
N GLU A 647 7.50 35.36 -14.15
CA GLU A 647 6.19 35.01 -14.69
C GLU A 647 5.29 34.34 -13.63
N LEU A 648 5.85 33.45 -12.80
CA LEU A 648 5.14 32.82 -11.70
C LEU A 648 4.63 33.85 -10.68
N LEU A 649 5.46 34.84 -10.34
CA LEU A 649 5.09 35.93 -9.43
C LEU A 649 4.03 36.87 -10.04
N GLU A 650 4.17 37.22 -11.32
CA GLU A 650 3.22 38.08 -12.06
C GLU A 650 1.82 37.44 -12.13
N LYS A 651 1.75 36.11 -12.24
CA LYS A 651 0.49 35.34 -12.20
C LYS A 651 -0.13 35.21 -10.81
N GLY A 652 0.49 35.78 -9.77
CA GLY A 652 -0.02 35.71 -8.39
C GLY A 652 0.12 34.34 -7.74
N LEU A 653 1.00 33.47 -8.27
CA LEU A 653 1.29 32.17 -7.68
C LEU A 653 2.41 32.31 -6.63
N PHE A 654 2.29 31.60 -5.52
CA PHE A 654 3.28 31.65 -4.45
C PHE A 654 4.39 30.60 -4.69
N PRO A 655 5.66 31.03 -4.87
CA PRO A 655 6.77 30.08 -4.96
C PRO A 655 6.94 29.35 -3.63
N ASP A 656 7.29 28.07 -3.71
CA ASP A 656 7.54 27.23 -2.53
C ASP A 656 9.04 27.12 -2.24
N VAL A 657 9.39 26.44 -1.14
CA VAL A 657 10.78 26.14 -0.75
C VAL A 657 11.56 25.50 -1.91
N TYR A 658 10.90 24.69 -2.74
CA TYR A 658 11.52 24.00 -3.86
C TYR A 658 11.86 24.94 -5.01
N THR A 659 11.01 25.93 -5.32
CA THR A 659 11.28 26.97 -6.31
C THR A 659 12.52 27.76 -5.95
N TYR A 660 12.59 28.26 -4.70
CA TYR A 660 13.75 29.02 -4.20
C TYR A 660 15.02 28.16 -4.23
N ASN A 661 14.97 26.93 -3.70
CA ASN A 661 16.12 26.02 -3.71
C ASN A 661 16.64 25.73 -5.13
N SER A 662 15.74 25.62 -6.11
CA SER A 662 16.10 25.38 -7.51
C SER A 662 16.86 26.56 -8.11
N ILE A 663 16.43 27.79 -7.85
CA ILE A 663 17.09 29.02 -8.31
C ILE A 663 18.42 29.24 -7.57
N THR A 664 18.44 29.06 -6.25
CA THR A 664 19.65 29.09 -5.42
C THR A 664 20.68 28.08 -5.94
N THR A 665 20.25 26.87 -6.33
CA THR A 665 21.13 25.87 -6.96
C THR A 665 21.71 26.37 -8.28
N GLY A 666 20.89 27.05 -9.11
CA GLY A 666 21.32 27.66 -10.36
C GLY A 666 22.41 28.73 -10.15
N PHE A 667 22.23 29.63 -9.18
CA PHE A 667 23.24 30.62 -8.80
C PHE A 667 24.53 29.96 -8.29
N CYS A 668 24.42 28.97 -7.39
CA CYS A 668 25.57 28.21 -6.89
C CYS A 668 26.33 27.50 -8.02
N LYS A 669 25.64 26.95 -9.02
CA LYS A 669 26.28 26.34 -10.20
C LYS A 669 27.03 27.34 -11.07
N ARG A 670 26.57 28.58 -11.17
CA ARG A 670 27.25 29.65 -11.89
C ARG A 670 28.46 30.22 -11.11
N GLY A 671 28.56 29.94 -9.81
CA GLY A 671 29.57 30.49 -8.92
C GLY A 671 29.15 31.81 -8.25
N ASP A 672 27.93 32.29 -8.52
CA ASP A 672 27.39 33.54 -7.98
C ASP A 672 26.77 33.31 -6.58
N VAL A 673 27.60 32.94 -5.59
CA VAL A 673 27.11 32.54 -4.25
C VAL A 673 26.46 33.70 -3.49
N ASP A 674 26.91 34.94 -3.67
CA ASP A 674 26.31 36.11 -2.99
C ASP A 674 24.83 36.29 -3.36
N LYS A 675 24.48 36.09 -4.64
CA LYS A 675 23.08 36.12 -5.09
C LYS A 675 22.27 34.94 -4.56
N ALA A 676 22.91 33.80 -4.35
CA ALA A 676 22.28 32.64 -3.72
C ALA A 676 21.87 32.96 -2.27
N PHE A 677 22.71 33.69 -1.52
CA PHE A 677 22.39 34.19 -0.18
C PHE A 677 21.31 35.27 -0.18
N GLN A 678 21.32 36.19 -1.15
CA GLN A 678 20.24 37.18 -1.30
C GLN A 678 18.87 36.51 -1.50
N PHE A 679 18.80 35.46 -2.33
CA PHE A 679 17.57 34.67 -2.51
C PHE A 679 17.16 33.90 -1.25
N HIS A 680 18.11 33.44 -0.45
CA HIS A 680 17.83 32.83 0.85
C HIS A 680 17.25 33.85 1.85
N GLU A 681 17.78 35.06 1.89
CA GLU A 681 17.22 36.14 2.70
C GLU A 681 15.83 36.57 2.23
N GLU A 682 15.60 36.65 0.92
CA GLU A 682 14.29 36.95 0.34
C GLU A 682 13.26 35.87 0.73
N MET A 683 13.65 34.60 0.68
CA MET A 683 12.84 33.47 1.14
C MET A 683 12.44 33.64 2.61
N CYS A 684 13.40 33.99 3.48
CA CYS A 684 13.13 34.25 4.90
C CYS A 684 12.20 35.46 5.11
N LYS A 685 12.42 36.56 4.37
CA LYS A 685 11.59 37.79 4.45
C LYS A 685 10.15 37.55 4.04
N LYS A 686 9.90 36.61 3.12
CA LYS A 686 8.56 36.21 2.67
C LYS A 686 7.89 35.18 3.58
N GLY A 687 8.51 34.83 4.72
CA GLY A 687 7.96 33.89 5.70
C GLY A 687 8.00 32.43 5.24
N ILE A 688 8.90 32.08 4.32
CA ILE A 688 9.10 30.70 3.87
C ILE A 688 10.31 30.14 4.62
N ASP A 689 10.09 29.16 5.49
CA ASP A 689 11.16 28.61 6.33
C ASP A 689 12.15 27.75 5.52
N PRO A 690 13.46 28.08 5.54
CA PRO A 690 14.50 27.26 4.93
C PRO A 690 14.59 25.88 5.57
N ASN A 691 14.75 24.84 4.75
CA ASN A 691 14.94 23.47 5.23
C ASN A 691 16.39 23.02 5.05
N ILE A 692 16.72 21.79 5.50
CA ILE A 692 18.06 21.23 5.37
C ILE A 692 18.56 21.17 3.92
N VAL A 693 17.65 21.03 2.95
CA VAL A 693 18.00 21.03 1.51
C VAL A 693 18.47 22.41 1.07
N THR A 694 17.83 23.49 1.54
CA THR A 694 18.24 24.88 1.26
C THR A 694 19.68 25.11 1.73
N TYR A 695 19.99 24.71 2.97
CA TYR A 695 21.33 24.85 3.53
C TYR A 695 22.36 23.95 2.83
N ASN A 696 22.01 22.73 2.46
CA ASN A 696 22.90 21.85 1.68
C ASN A 696 23.25 22.44 0.31
N VAL A 697 22.30 23.12 -0.35
CA VAL A 697 22.56 23.81 -1.63
C VAL A 697 23.53 24.98 -1.43
N LEU A 698 23.35 25.79 -0.38
CA LEU A 698 24.25 26.90 -0.04
C LEU A 698 25.65 26.41 0.34
N ILE A 699 25.73 25.37 1.16
CA ILE A 699 26.99 24.69 1.50
C ILE A 699 27.68 24.21 0.23
N ALA A 700 26.97 23.49 -0.65
CA ALA A 700 27.55 23.02 -1.92
C ALA A 700 28.04 24.17 -2.81
N GLY A 701 27.32 25.31 -2.81
CA GLY A 701 27.73 26.54 -3.49
C GLY A 701 29.02 27.13 -2.93
N LEU A 702 29.09 27.32 -1.61
CA LEU A 702 30.30 27.79 -0.92
C LEU A 702 31.50 26.88 -1.17
N CYS A 703 31.26 25.57 -1.18
CA CYS A 703 32.28 24.57 -1.46
C CYS A 703 32.82 24.62 -2.88
N LYS A 704 32.01 25.06 -3.85
CA LYS A 704 32.47 25.29 -5.22
C LYS A 704 33.36 26.53 -5.33
N VAL A 705 33.12 27.55 -4.51
CA VAL A 705 33.92 28.78 -4.47
C VAL A 705 35.19 28.61 -3.61
N GLY A 706 35.26 27.53 -2.82
CA GLY A 706 36.41 27.21 -1.97
C GLY A 706 36.36 27.86 -0.57
N ASP A 707 35.22 28.43 -0.18
CA ASP A 707 35.04 29.09 1.12
C ASP A 707 34.50 28.09 2.16
N ALA A 708 35.39 27.18 2.60
CA ALA A 708 35.04 26.10 3.53
C ALA A 708 34.66 26.60 4.94
N GLU A 709 35.24 27.71 5.39
CA GLU A 709 34.96 28.31 6.70
C GLU A 709 33.52 28.83 6.81
N LYS A 710 33.04 29.56 5.80
CA LYS A 710 31.62 29.96 5.77
C LYS A 710 30.68 28.76 5.69
N ALA A 711 31.09 27.66 5.03
CA ALA A 711 30.30 26.45 4.95
C ALA A 711 30.15 25.77 6.34
N LYS A 712 31.21 25.75 7.14
CA LYS A 712 31.19 25.26 8.53
C LYS A 712 30.36 26.15 9.46
N ASN A 713 30.46 27.47 9.31
CA ASN A 713 29.58 28.39 10.05
C ASN A 713 28.10 28.17 9.72
N LEU A 714 27.79 27.88 8.45
CA LEU A 714 26.44 27.51 8.03
C LEU A 714 25.97 26.21 8.71
N LEU A 715 26.82 25.19 8.84
CA LEU A 715 26.50 23.97 9.59
C LEU A 715 26.13 24.26 11.05
N ASN A 716 26.88 25.14 11.72
CA ASN A 716 26.57 25.51 13.10
C ASN A 716 25.23 26.24 13.20
N SER A 717 24.94 27.14 12.25
CA SER A 717 23.63 27.83 12.19
C SER A 717 22.43 26.89 11.95
N ILE A 718 22.64 25.73 11.31
CA ILE A 718 21.59 24.71 11.11
C ILE A 718 21.15 24.15 12.47
N LEU A 719 22.12 23.92 13.36
CA LEU A 719 21.87 23.39 14.71
C LEU A 719 21.21 24.42 15.62
N GLU A 720 21.65 25.68 15.55
CA GLU A 720 21.02 26.79 16.31
C GLU A 720 19.55 26.99 15.95
N ARG A 721 19.16 26.65 14.70
CA ARG A 721 17.78 26.71 14.22
C ARG A 721 16.96 25.44 14.49
N GLY A 722 17.52 24.46 15.20
CA GLY A 722 16.85 23.20 15.56
C GLY A 722 16.67 22.22 14.39
N LEU A 723 17.38 22.42 13.27
CA LEU A 723 17.40 21.47 12.16
C LEU A 723 18.49 20.41 12.40
N ILE A 724 18.20 19.15 12.06
CA ILE A 724 19.15 18.04 12.21
C ILE A 724 19.90 17.85 10.89
N PRO A 725 21.24 18.07 10.85
CA PRO A 725 22.04 17.76 9.67
C PRO A 725 21.93 16.28 9.31
N ASN A 726 21.85 15.98 8.02
CA ASN A 726 21.80 14.60 7.55
C ASN A 726 23.17 14.16 7.02
N SER A 727 23.30 12.87 6.69
CA SER A 727 24.54 12.32 6.14
C SER A 727 24.99 13.04 4.86
N ALA A 728 24.05 13.50 4.02
CA ALA A 728 24.38 14.25 2.81
C ALA A 728 24.97 15.65 3.12
N THR A 729 24.53 16.31 4.20
CA THR A 729 25.12 17.58 4.68
C THR A 729 26.58 17.39 5.06
N TYR A 730 26.88 16.38 5.88
CA TYR A 730 28.24 16.04 6.28
C TYR A 730 29.09 15.59 5.09
N ALA A 731 28.57 14.73 4.21
CA ALA A 731 29.28 14.30 3.00
C ALA A 731 29.67 15.48 2.09
N THR A 732 28.78 16.47 1.95
CA THR A 732 29.05 17.66 1.12
C THR A 732 30.14 18.54 1.75
N LEU A 733 30.14 18.72 3.08
CA LEU A 733 31.19 19.46 3.78
C LEU A 733 32.53 18.72 3.80
N ILE A 734 32.51 17.41 4.01
CA ILE A 734 33.71 16.59 3.94
C ILE A 734 34.32 16.67 2.54
N ASP A 735 33.50 16.59 1.47
CA ASP A 735 33.96 16.76 0.08
C ASP A 735 34.57 18.14 -0.15
N CYS A 736 33.98 19.16 0.44
CA CYS A 736 34.47 20.55 0.46
C CYS A 736 35.86 20.68 1.06
N TYR A 737 36.05 20.13 2.26
CA TYR A 737 37.31 20.16 2.99
C TYR A 737 38.38 19.30 2.30
N CYS A 738 37.99 18.18 1.70
CA CYS A 738 38.86 17.38 0.84
C CYS A 738 39.32 18.16 -0.40
N LYS A 739 38.41 18.85 -1.11
CA LYS A 739 38.74 19.63 -2.32
C LYS A 739 39.54 20.90 -2.06
N SER A 740 39.43 21.46 -0.86
CA SER A 740 40.21 22.62 -0.41
C SER A 740 41.57 22.23 0.20
N GLY A 741 41.91 20.94 0.20
CA GLY A 741 43.19 20.41 0.68
C GLY A 741 43.29 20.21 2.20
N ASN A 742 42.24 20.54 2.95
CA ASN A 742 42.21 20.42 4.41
C ASN A 742 41.52 19.11 4.85
N VAL A 743 42.17 17.99 4.52
CA VAL A 743 41.69 16.63 4.87
C VAL A 743 41.61 16.41 6.39
N THR A 744 42.43 17.09 7.18
CA THR A 744 42.42 17.03 8.65
C THR A 744 41.08 17.45 9.23
N GLU A 745 40.51 18.54 8.74
CA GLU A 745 39.20 19.00 9.17
C GLU A 745 38.07 18.10 8.64
N ALA A 746 38.25 17.50 7.46
CA ALA A 746 37.32 16.49 6.92
C ALA A 746 37.22 15.26 7.84
N PHE A 747 38.35 14.80 8.40
CA PHE A 747 38.37 13.74 9.40
C PHE A 747 37.75 14.16 10.73
N HIS A 748 37.97 15.40 11.18
CA HIS A 748 37.33 15.90 12.39
C HIS A 748 35.79 15.89 12.24
N LEU A 749 35.27 16.33 11.09
CA LEU A 749 33.84 16.26 10.78
C LEU A 749 33.31 14.82 10.71
N PHE A 750 34.11 13.88 10.22
CA PHE A 750 33.77 12.46 10.22
C PHE A 750 33.67 11.87 11.63
N ASP A 751 34.62 12.21 12.50
CA ASP A 751 34.66 11.74 13.89
C ASP A 751 33.56 12.41 14.76
N GLU A 752 33.13 13.63 14.40
CA GLU A 752 32.02 14.37 15.01
C GLU A 752 30.64 13.77 14.66
N MET A 753 30.51 13.22 13.45
CA MET A 753 29.23 12.78 12.88
C MET A 753 28.50 11.72 13.75
N PRO A 754 29.15 10.62 14.23
CA PRO A 754 28.54 9.68 15.16
C PRO A 754 28.16 10.30 16.52
N GLN A 755 28.96 11.24 17.01
CA GLN A 755 28.73 11.91 18.31
C GLN A 755 27.44 12.75 18.27
N ARG A 756 27.08 13.25 17.09
CA ARG A 756 25.86 14.01 16.85
C ARG A 756 24.67 13.16 16.40
N GLY A 757 24.78 11.83 16.53
CA GLY A 757 23.69 10.89 16.26
C GLY A 757 23.47 10.58 14.77
N VAL A 758 24.37 11.01 13.88
CA VAL A 758 24.30 10.71 12.45
C VAL A 758 25.34 9.63 12.13
N GLN A 759 24.93 8.48 11.60
CA GLN A 759 25.87 7.42 11.26
C GLN A 759 26.49 7.66 9.88
N PRO A 760 27.83 7.61 9.72
CA PRO A 760 28.49 7.77 8.44
C PRO A 760 28.00 6.73 7.43
N ASP A 761 27.48 7.19 6.30
CA ASP A 761 27.00 6.33 5.24
C ASP A 761 28.10 5.98 4.23
N ARG A 762 27.75 5.08 3.32
CA ARG A 762 28.59 4.63 2.22
C ARG A 762 29.18 5.78 1.37
N ALA A 763 28.50 6.91 1.23
CA ALA A 763 28.98 8.05 0.45
C ALA A 763 30.04 8.86 1.20
N VAL A 764 29.88 9.04 2.52
CA VAL A 764 30.86 9.75 3.38
C VAL A 764 32.23 9.07 3.33
N TYR A 765 32.30 7.74 3.45
CA TYR A 765 33.56 7.02 3.33
C TYR A 765 34.18 7.18 1.94
N ASN A 766 33.36 7.18 0.87
CA ASN A 766 33.87 7.38 -0.49
C ASN A 766 34.56 8.74 -0.65
N VAL A 767 33.90 9.78 -0.15
CA VAL A 767 34.37 11.15 -0.23
C VAL A 767 35.67 11.33 0.56
N LEU A 768 35.74 10.77 1.78
CA LEU A 768 36.97 10.80 2.59
C LEU A 768 38.11 10.05 1.92
N LEU A 769 37.87 8.83 1.45
CA LEU A 769 38.89 8.05 0.77
C LEU A 769 39.39 8.80 -0.47
N THR A 770 38.49 9.26 -1.33
CA THR A 770 38.85 10.06 -2.52
C THR A 770 39.70 11.27 -2.14
N GLY A 771 39.32 12.01 -1.10
CA GLY A 771 40.05 13.18 -0.59
C GLY A 771 41.44 12.87 -0.01
N CYS A 772 41.57 11.76 0.70
CA CYS A 772 42.86 11.31 1.24
C CYS A 772 43.87 11.03 0.13
N TYR A 773 43.41 10.42 -0.97
CA TYR A 773 44.27 10.10 -2.11
C TYR A 773 44.58 11.32 -2.99
N THR A 774 43.65 12.28 -3.16
CA THR A 774 43.93 13.50 -3.94
C THR A 774 45.00 14.37 -3.29
N GLU A 775 45.03 14.44 -1.96
CA GLU A 775 45.97 15.26 -1.19
C GLU A 775 47.21 14.48 -0.71
N LYS A 776 47.41 13.24 -1.18
CA LYS A 776 48.53 12.34 -0.83
C LYS A 776 48.70 12.07 0.68
N LYS A 777 47.67 12.30 1.49
CA LYS A 777 47.68 12.04 2.95
C LYS A 777 47.06 10.67 3.21
N LEU A 778 47.91 9.64 3.19
CA LEU A 778 47.50 8.22 3.10
C LEU A 778 47.37 7.49 4.45
N GLU A 779 47.69 8.13 5.58
CA GLU A 779 47.89 7.41 6.85
C GLU A 779 46.62 6.74 7.40
N ARG A 780 45.45 7.41 7.35
CA ARG A 780 44.16 6.87 7.84
C ARG A 780 43.31 6.16 6.78
N ALA A 781 43.71 6.18 5.50
CA ALA A 781 42.91 5.59 4.42
C ALA A 781 42.80 4.05 4.49
N PRO A 782 43.84 3.28 4.87
CA PRO A 782 43.74 1.83 5.05
C PRO A 782 42.81 1.41 6.19
N GLU A 783 42.79 2.17 7.29
CA GLU A 783 41.91 1.93 8.44
C GLU A 783 40.44 2.07 8.05
N LEU A 784 40.10 3.15 7.33
CA LEU A 784 38.76 3.37 6.77
C LEU A 784 38.35 2.23 5.83
N PHE A 785 39.27 1.75 4.99
CA PHE A 785 39.00 0.64 4.09
C PHE A 785 38.69 -0.65 4.85
N GLN A 786 39.45 -0.95 5.89
CA GLN A 786 39.26 -2.17 6.69
C GLN A 786 37.93 -2.13 7.47
N ASP A 787 37.56 -0.98 8.04
CA ASP A 787 36.26 -0.79 8.71
C ASP A 787 35.08 -0.95 7.72
N MET A 788 35.21 -0.44 6.50
CA MET A 788 34.21 -0.65 5.44
C MET A 788 34.07 -2.12 5.03
N LEU A 789 35.18 -2.86 4.96
CA LEU A 789 35.18 -4.30 4.67
C LEU A 789 34.43 -5.07 5.76
N GLN A 790 34.61 -4.73 7.04
CA GLN A 790 33.87 -5.35 8.14
C GLN A 790 32.37 -5.05 8.09
N LYS A 791 31.98 -3.84 7.64
CA LYS A 791 30.58 -3.43 7.47
C LYS A 791 29.91 -4.00 6.22
N GLY A 792 30.66 -4.69 5.35
CA GLY A 792 30.13 -5.33 4.13
C GLY A 792 29.73 -4.34 3.03
N TRP A 793 30.29 -3.12 3.01
CA TRP A 793 29.94 -2.08 2.05
C TRP A 793 30.79 -2.08 0.76
N ALA A 794 31.65 -3.08 0.59
CA ALA A 794 32.53 -3.20 -0.56
C ALA A 794 31.75 -3.39 -1.87
N SER A 795 32.12 -2.65 -2.92
CA SER A 795 31.50 -2.72 -4.24
C SER A 795 32.51 -2.38 -5.33
N ILE A 796 32.21 -2.70 -6.58
CA ILE A 796 33.07 -2.44 -7.75
C ILE A 796 33.51 -0.97 -7.81
N SER A 797 32.57 -0.03 -7.66
CA SER A 797 32.87 1.40 -7.65
C SER A 797 33.89 1.82 -6.57
N PHE A 798 33.96 1.10 -5.45
CA PHE A 798 34.91 1.43 -4.37
C PHE A 798 36.31 0.98 -4.67
N PHE A 799 36.46 -0.26 -5.12
CA PHE A 799 37.76 -0.74 -5.57
C PHE A 799 38.28 0.14 -6.69
N ASN A 800 37.44 0.56 -7.64
CA ASN A 800 37.85 1.47 -8.72
C ASN A 800 38.34 2.83 -8.19
N THR A 801 37.62 3.47 -7.26
CA THR A 801 38.05 4.75 -6.67
C THR A 801 39.35 4.62 -5.87
N LEU A 802 39.52 3.51 -5.14
CA LEU A 802 40.76 3.24 -4.39
C LEU A 802 41.95 2.97 -5.31
N ILE A 803 41.74 2.13 -6.33
CA ILE A 803 42.74 1.84 -7.35
C ILE A 803 43.12 3.12 -8.07
N GLU A 804 42.17 3.99 -8.45
CA GLU A 804 42.45 5.29 -9.06
C GLU A 804 43.26 6.20 -8.13
N GLY A 805 42.91 6.24 -6.84
CA GLY A 805 43.61 7.02 -5.82
C GLY A 805 45.06 6.55 -5.61
N MET A 806 45.28 5.24 -5.52
CA MET A 806 46.60 4.62 -5.40
C MET A 806 47.45 4.84 -6.65
N CYS A 807 46.84 4.72 -7.84
CA CYS A 807 47.47 5.02 -9.12
C CYS A 807 47.94 6.48 -9.20
N LYS A 808 47.12 7.45 -8.78
CA LYS A 808 47.51 8.88 -8.72
C LYS A 808 48.61 9.15 -7.69
N SER A 809 48.69 8.34 -6.65
CA SER A 809 49.74 8.41 -5.62
C SER A 809 51.03 7.65 -6.00
N ASN A 810 51.11 7.13 -7.22
CA ASN A 810 52.23 6.33 -7.75
C ASN A 810 52.54 5.05 -6.97
N LYS A 811 51.55 4.50 -6.25
CA LYS A 811 51.65 3.24 -5.49
C LYS A 811 51.04 2.07 -6.27
N LEU A 812 51.66 1.75 -7.42
CA LEU A 812 51.09 0.81 -8.39
C LEU A 812 51.01 -0.64 -7.87
N GLU A 813 51.96 -1.08 -7.04
CA GLU A 813 51.96 -2.43 -6.47
C GLU A 813 50.82 -2.63 -5.45
N GLU A 814 50.57 -1.63 -4.59
CA GLU A 814 49.41 -1.64 -3.68
C GLU A 814 48.08 -1.60 -4.47
N ALA A 815 48.03 -0.86 -5.59
CA ALA A 815 46.86 -0.82 -6.47
C ALA A 815 46.58 -2.18 -7.14
N TYR A 816 47.63 -2.90 -7.54
CA TYR A 816 47.50 -4.26 -8.08
C TYR A 816 47.06 -5.27 -7.00
N GLY A 817 47.60 -5.18 -5.78
CA GLY A 817 47.14 -5.97 -4.64
C GLY A 817 45.65 -5.78 -4.32
N LEU A 818 45.11 -4.58 -4.56
CA LEU A 818 43.66 -4.32 -4.43
C LEU A 818 42.83 -5.04 -5.51
N LEU A 819 43.35 -5.22 -6.73
CA LEU A 819 42.71 -6.02 -7.78
C LEU A 819 42.64 -7.50 -7.36
N GLU A 820 43.71 -8.03 -6.79
CA GLU A 820 43.74 -9.41 -6.27
C GLU A 820 42.77 -9.59 -5.09
N ALA A 821 42.75 -8.63 -4.16
CA ALA A 821 41.81 -8.63 -3.05
C ALA A 821 40.34 -8.57 -3.52
N MET A 822 40.07 -7.84 -4.61
CA MET A 822 38.75 -7.76 -5.23
C MET A 822 38.31 -9.14 -5.75
N LEU A 823 39.21 -9.86 -6.43
CA LEU A 823 38.98 -11.22 -6.92
C LEU A 823 38.81 -12.23 -5.78
N ALA A 824 39.64 -12.17 -4.74
CA ALA A 824 39.55 -13.04 -3.56
C ALA A 824 38.22 -12.88 -2.80
N LYS A 825 37.58 -11.72 -2.91
CA LYS A 825 36.26 -11.42 -2.31
C LYS A 825 35.09 -11.67 -3.27
N GLN A 826 35.32 -12.33 -4.41
CA GLN A 826 34.31 -12.62 -5.44
C GLN A 826 33.64 -11.36 -6.04
N VAL A 827 34.32 -10.21 -5.98
CA VAL A 827 33.87 -8.99 -6.66
C VAL A 827 34.56 -8.99 -8.02
N MET A 828 33.80 -9.08 -9.12
CA MET A 828 34.39 -9.14 -10.46
C MET A 828 34.82 -7.74 -10.91
N PRO A 829 36.11 -7.54 -11.30
CA PRO A 829 36.58 -6.28 -11.88
C PRO A 829 35.83 -5.94 -13.17
N ASP A 830 35.55 -4.65 -13.37
CA ASP A 830 34.91 -4.17 -14.60
C ASP A 830 35.95 -3.57 -15.55
N HIS A 831 35.49 -3.15 -16.73
CA HIS A 831 36.35 -2.50 -17.72
C HIS A 831 36.99 -1.20 -17.18
N VAL A 832 36.39 -0.54 -16.19
CA VAL A 832 36.92 0.68 -15.59
C VAL A 832 38.08 0.35 -14.65
N THR A 833 37.99 -0.73 -13.87
CA THR A 833 39.09 -1.21 -13.00
C THR A 833 40.37 -1.42 -13.79
N TYR A 834 40.29 -2.20 -14.87
CA TYR A 834 41.43 -2.50 -15.73
C TYR A 834 41.92 -1.25 -16.46
N SER A 835 41.02 -0.40 -16.97
CA SER A 835 41.41 0.83 -17.67
C SER A 835 42.18 1.80 -16.77
N ILE A 836 41.80 1.93 -15.49
CA ILE A 836 42.49 2.80 -14.53
C ILE A 836 43.92 2.30 -14.26
N LEU A 837 44.08 1.00 -14.01
CA LEU A 837 45.41 0.40 -13.78
C LEU A 837 46.27 0.50 -15.04
N MET A 838 45.72 0.17 -16.20
CA MET A 838 46.43 0.26 -17.47
C MET A 838 46.87 1.69 -17.79
N ASP A 839 46.00 2.69 -17.63
CA ASP A 839 46.35 4.10 -17.82
C ASP A 839 47.48 4.54 -16.87
N ALA A 840 47.45 4.07 -15.63
CA ALA A 840 48.49 4.35 -14.64
C ALA A 840 49.84 3.72 -15.01
N TYR A 841 49.85 2.44 -15.41
CA TYR A 841 51.05 1.76 -15.90
C TYR A 841 51.57 2.40 -17.21
N CYS A 842 50.69 2.84 -18.11
CA CYS A 842 51.06 3.59 -19.32
C CYS A 842 51.73 4.93 -18.98
N LYS A 843 51.23 5.66 -17.97
CA LYS A 843 51.84 6.93 -17.50
C LYS A 843 53.21 6.72 -16.87
N VAL A 844 53.42 5.61 -16.18
CA VAL A 844 54.73 5.22 -15.59
C VAL A 844 55.63 4.53 -16.64
N GLN A 845 55.20 4.46 -17.90
CA GLN A 845 55.93 3.84 -19.01
C GLN A 845 56.30 2.37 -18.77
N ASN A 846 55.46 1.63 -18.04
CA ASN A 846 55.58 0.18 -17.90
C ASN A 846 54.53 -0.52 -18.78
N MET A 847 54.85 -0.64 -20.08
CA MET A 847 53.92 -1.19 -21.07
C MET A 847 53.79 -2.71 -21.01
N GLU A 848 54.76 -3.43 -20.45
CA GLU A 848 54.70 -4.89 -20.27
C GLU A 848 53.55 -5.26 -19.33
N LYS A 849 53.51 -4.68 -18.13
CA LYS A 849 52.41 -4.88 -17.17
C LYS A 849 51.07 -4.36 -17.72
N ALA A 850 51.07 -3.28 -18.49
CA ALA A 850 49.83 -2.76 -19.11
C ALA A 850 49.27 -3.73 -20.17
N LYS A 851 50.13 -4.38 -20.97
CA LYS A 851 49.73 -5.39 -21.96
C LYS A 851 49.26 -6.68 -21.29
N GLU A 852 49.92 -7.10 -20.21
CA GLU A 852 49.50 -8.24 -19.40
C GLU A 852 48.07 -8.04 -18.84
N LEU A 853 47.81 -6.88 -18.24
CA LEU A 853 46.47 -6.51 -17.75
C LEU A 853 45.41 -6.50 -18.86
N PHE A 854 45.77 -6.07 -20.07
CA PHE A 854 44.87 -6.10 -21.22
C PHE A 854 44.51 -7.52 -21.66
N LEU A 855 45.49 -8.42 -21.68
CA LEU A 855 45.27 -9.84 -22.00
C LEU A 855 44.46 -10.53 -20.90
N GLU A 856 44.73 -10.23 -19.63
CA GLU A 856 43.95 -10.72 -18.48
C GLU A 856 42.48 -10.28 -18.57
N MET A 857 42.24 -9.02 -18.93
CA MET A 857 40.91 -8.45 -19.15
C MET A 857 40.15 -9.21 -20.26
N GLN A 858 40.81 -9.50 -21.38
CA GLN A 858 40.24 -10.26 -22.49
C GLN A 858 39.94 -11.72 -22.11
N ALA A 859 40.87 -12.37 -21.42
CA ALA A 859 40.69 -13.77 -20.96
C ALA A 859 39.50 -13.93 -20.00
N LYS A 860 39.18 -12.89 -19.23
CA LYS A 860 38.02 -12.84 -18.32
C LYS A 860 36.71 -12.40 -19.00
N ASN A 861 36.68 -12.30 -20.32
CA ASN A 861 35.52 -11.84 -21.11
C ASN A 861 35.01 -10.43 -20.72
N VAL A 862 35.89 -9.56 -20.22
CA VAL A 862 35.55 -8.16 -19.97
C VAL A 862 35.84 -7.36 -21.24
N MET A 863 34.79 -6.80 -21.86
CA MET A 863 34.94 -6.07 -23.14
C MET A 863 35.74 -4.77 -22.94
N PRO A 864 36.84 -4.56 -23.69
CA PRO A 864 37.59 -3.31 -23.65
C PRO A 864 36.75 -2.12 -24.12
N SER A 865 36.94 -0.97 -23.49
CA SER A 865 36.28 0.28 -23.88
C SER A 865 37.16 1.11 -24.82
N THR A 866 36.57 2.10 -25.48
CA THR A 866 37.31 3.13 -26.25
C THR A 866 38.42 3.78 -25.42
N ILE A 867 38.18 3.99 -24.12
CA ILE A 867 39.17 4.57 -23.19
C ILE A 867 40.34 3.62 -22.97
N THR A 868 40.06 2.31 -22.83
CA THR A 868 41.08 1.26 -22.63
C THR A 868 42.07 1.23 -23.80
N TYR A 869 41.56 1.20 -25.03
CA TYR A 869 42.39 1.27 -26.24
C TYR A 869 43.12 2.61 -26.33
N THR A 870 42.45 3.73 -26.05
CA THR A 870 43.06 5.06 -26.12
C THR A 870 44.24 5.23 -25.16
N SER A 871 44.13 4.73 -23.92
CA SER A 871 45.23 4.79 -22.94
C SER A 871 46.43 3.95 -23.39
N LEU A 872 46.21 2.73 -23.92
CA LEU A 872 47.28 1.91 -24.49
C LEU A 872 47.93 2.54 -25.72
N LEU A 873 47.12 3.02 -26.67
CA LEU A 873 47.59 3.72 -27.87
C LEU A 873 48.45 4.93 -27.49
N ASN A 874 48.00 5.72 -26.52
CA ASN A 874 48.76 6.87 -26.04
C ASN A 874 50.05 6.45 -25.33
N GLY A 875 50.03 5.36 -24.56
CA GLY A 875 51.22 4.78 -23.93
C GLY A 875 52.28 4.36 -24.94
N TYR A 876 51.91 3.54 -25.94
CA TYR A 876 52.83 3.10 -27.00
C TYR A 876 53.31 4.26 -27.89
N ASN A 877 52.44 5.22 -28.19
CA ASN A 877 52.78 6.41 -28.98
C ASN A 877 53.78 7.33 -28.26
N ASN A 878 53.74 7.40 -26.92
CA ASN A 878 54.72 8.15 -26.13
C ASN A 878 56.09 7.44 -26.07
N MET A 879 56.12 6.11 -26.17
CA MET A 879 57.36 5.33 -26.29
C MET A 879 57.96 5.33 -27.71
N GLY A 880 57.20 5.78 -28.72
CA GLY A 880 57.62 5.74 -30.12
C GLY A 880 57.50 4.36 -30.77
N ASN A 881 56.80 3.40 -30.15
CA ASN A 881 56.55 2.08 -30.73
C ASN A 881 55.32 2.14 -31.65
N LEU A 882 55.51 2.69 -32.85
CA LEU A 882 54.43 3.01 -33.78
C LEU A 882 53.74 1.77 -34.37
N SER A 883 54.46 0.64 -34.52
CA SER A 883 53.89 -0.60 -35.08
C SER A 883 52.77 -1.17 -34.21
N GLU A 884 52.96 -1.22 -32.89
CA GLU A 884 51.93 -1.67 -31.94
C GLU A 884 50.77 -0.68 -31.85
N VAL A 885 51.01 0.62 -32.05
CA VAL A 885 49.95 1.64 -32.09
C VAL A 885 48.98 1.36 -33.25
N PHE A 886 49.50 1.14 -34.46
CA PHE A 886 48.66 0.85 -35.63
C PHE A 886 47.93 -0.49 -35.49
N ALA A 887 48.61 -1.53 -35.01
CA ALA A 887 47.99 -2.84 -34.78
C ALA A 887 46.82 -2.77 -33.77
N LEU A 888 46.99 -2.05 -32.65
CA LEU A 888 45.93 -1.87 -31.65
C LEU A 888 44.74 -1.05 -32.19
N PHE A 889 45.00 -0.08 -33.06
CA PHE A 889 43.94 0.71 -33.69
C PHE A 889 43.12 -0.12 -34.69
N GLU A 890 43.78 -0.96 -35.50
CA GLU A 890 43.10 -1.90 -36.39
C GLU A 890 42.27 -2.93 -35.62
N GLU A 891 42.81 -3.46 -34.51
CA GLU A 891 42.08 -4.38 -33.62
C GLU A 891 40.81 -3.72 -33.05
N MET A 892 40.91 -2.45 -32.64
CA MET A 892 39.78 -1.67 -32.12
C MET A 892 38.67 -1.50 -33.17
N VAL A 893 39.04 -1.18 -34.41
CA VAL A 893 38.10 -1.01 -35.53
C VAL A 893 37.48 -2.34 -35.93
N ALA A 894 38.27 -3.42 -36.00
CA ALA A 894 37.79 -4.76 -36.34
C ALA A 894 36.78 -5.31 -35.32
N LYS A 895 36.91 -4.94 -34.04
CA LYS A 895 35.97 -5.27 -32.97
C LYS A 895 34.71 -4.40 -32.95
N GLY A 896 34.57 -3.45 -33.88
CA GLY A 896 33.41 -2.57 -33.99
C GLY A 896 33.33 -1.51 -32.89
N ILE A 897 34.44 -1.18 -32.22
CA ILE A 897 34.49 -0.14 -31.19
C ILE A 897 34.80 1.19 -31.89
N GLU A 898 33.84 2.12 -31.88
CA GLU A 898 34.03 3.42 -32.55
C GLU A 898 35.14 4.25 -31.85
N PRO A 899 36.16 4.72 -32.60
CA PRO A 899 37.18 5.60 -32.05
C PRO A 899 36.63 6.97 -31.66
N ASP A 900 37.08 7.51 -30.54
CA ASP A 900 36.68 8.85 -30.11
C ASP A 900 37.65 9.93 -30.60
N LYS A 901 37.30 11.19 -30.33
CA LYS A 901 38.13 12.36 -30.65
C LYS A 901 39.55 12.28 -30.07
N VAL A 902 39.75 11.58 -28.95
CA VAL A 902 41.05 11.41 -28.29
C VAL A 902 41.86 10.36 -29.05
N THR A 903 41.23 9.23 -29.39
CA THR A 903 41.83 8.16 -30.19
C THR A 903 42.33 8.71 -31.53
N TYR A 904 41.49 9.45 -32.27
CA TYR A 904 41.93 10.07 -33.53
C TYR A 904 43.04 11.10 -33.34
N SER A 905 43.02 11.87 -32.25
CA SER A 905 44.11 12.81 -31.93
C SER A 905 45.44 12.09 -31.67
N VAL A 906 45.41 10.94 -30.98
CA VAL A 906 46.60 10.10 -30.73
C VAL A 906 47.09 9.47 -32.03
N MET A 907 46.19 9.02 -32.91
CA MET A 907 46.56 8.48 -34.22
C MET A 907 47.18 9.54 -35.13
N ILE A 908 46.63 10.76 -35.14
CA ILE A 908 47.22 11.90 -35.86
C ILE A 908 48.66 12.15 -35.35
N ASP A 909 48.88 12.18 -34.04
CA ASP A 909 50.23 12.32 -33.47
C ASP A 909 51.16 11.16 -33.86
N ALA A 910 50.66 9.92 -33.87
CA ALA A 910 51.42 8.74 -34.29
C ALA A 910 51.82 8.80 -35.78
N TYR A 911 50.88 9.11 -36.69
CA TYR A 911 51.16 9.29 -38.12
C TYR A 911 52.10 10.48 -38.37
N CYS A 912 52.01 11.55 -37.57
CA CYS A 912 52.94 12.67 -37.62
C CYS A 912 54.36 12.25 -37.23
N LYS A 913 54.52 11.43 -36.19
CA LYS A 913 55.82 10.88 -35.75
C LYS A 913 56.41 9.86 -36.73
N GLU A 914 55.58 9.08 -37.41
CA GLU A 914 56.00 8.18 -38.50
C GLU A 914 56.43 8.95 -39.76
N GLY A 915 55.96 10.20 -39.91
CA GLY A 915 56.17 11.01 -41.11
C GLY A 915 55.13 10.76 -42.20
N ASN A 916 54.04 10.03 -41.95
CA ASN A 916 52.95 9.82 -42.89
C ASN A 916 51.89 10.94 -42.80
N LEU A 917 52.26 12.12 -43.29
CA LEU A 917 51.43 13.32 -43.23
C LEU A 917 50.11 13.19 -44.00
N MET A 918 50.08 12.43 -45.10
CA MET A 918 48.89 12.29 -45.95
C MET A 918 47.75 11.60 -45.19
N GLU A 919 48.04 10.51 -44.46
CA GLU A 919 47.03 9.83 -43.65
C GLU A 919 46.61 10.66 -42.42
N ALA A 920 47.54 11.40 -41.81
CA ALA A 920 47.22 12.32 -40.72
C ALA A 920 46.23 13.44 -41.15
N LEU A 921 46.40 13.99 -42.35
CA LEU A 921 45.49 15.00 -42.92
C LEU A 921 44.14 14.41 -43.33
N LYS A 922 44.10 13.18 -43.87
CA LYS A 922 42.84 12.48 -44.15
C LYS A 922 42.02 12.24 -42.88
N LEU A 923 42.68 11.80 -41.80
CA LEU A 923 42.05 11.60 -40.50
C LEU A 923 41.50 12.91 -39.91
N ARG A 924 42.21 14.02 -40.11
CA ARG A 924 41.73 15.37 -39.76
C ARG A 924 40.46 15.72 -40.52
N ASP A 925 40.44 15.56 -41.84
CA ASP A 925 39.30 15.93 -42.67
C ASP A 925 38.06 15.08 -42.34
N PHE A 926 38.27 13.78 -42.09
CA PHE A 926 37.24 12.89 -41.58
C PHE A 926 36.68 13.34 -40.20
N MET A 927 37.53 13.83 -39.30
CA MET A 927 37.08 14.38 -38.02
C MET A 927 36.20 15.63 -38.21
N LEU A 928 36.56 16.51 -39.14
CA LEU A 928 35.81 17.73 -39.44
C LEU A 928 34.45 17.43 -40.09
N GLU A 929 34.39 16.49 -41.05
CA GLU A 929 33.13 16.05 -41.68
C GLU A 929 32.13 15.48 -40.67
N LYS A 930 32.62 14.75 -39.66
CA LYS A 930 31.79 14.26 -38.55
C LYS A 930 31.46 15.32 -37.49
N GLY A 931 31.85 16.58 -37.69
CA GLY A 931 31.60 17.69 -36.76
C GLY A 931 32.39 17.58 -35.45
N MET A 932 33.49 16.83 -35.42
CA MET A 932 34.33 16.68 -34.24
C MET A 932 35.38 17.79 -34.17
N ARG A 933 35.44 18.51 -33.04
CA ARG A 933 36.49 19.51 -32.80
C ARG A 933 37.85 18.85 -32.58
N ILE A 934 38.86 19.29 -33.32
CA ILE A 934 40.25 18.85 -33.20
C ILE A 934 40.83 19.40 -31.89
N ARG A 935 41.63 18.59 -31.18
CA ARG A 935 42.28 19.01 -29.93
C ARG A 935 43.64 19.66 -30.16
N LEU A 936 44.04 20.52 -29.22
CA LEU A 936 45.33 21.21 -29.19
C LEU A 936 46.57 20.30 -29.45
N PRO A 937 46.65 19.07 -28.88
CA PRO A 937 47.81 18.20 -29.12
C PRO A 937 47.91 17.71 -30.57
N ALA A 938 46.78 17.44 -31.23
CA ALA A 938 46.75 17.02 -32.63
C ALA A 938 47.13 18.16 -33.57
N TYR A 939 46.61 19.37 -33.33
CA TYR A 939 47.04 20.57 -34.05
C TYR A 939 48.54 20.85 -33.86
N ARG A 940 49.04 20.75 -32.63
CA ARG A 940 50.47 20.92 -32.33
C ARG A 940 51.32 19.89 -33.10
N ALA A 941 50.95 18.61 -33.04
CA ALA A 941 51.65 17.53 -33.73
C ALA A 941 51.69 17.73 -35.26
N LEU A 942 50.54 18.06 -35.86
CA LEU A 942 50.42 18.37 -37.29
C LEU A 942 51.27 19.58 -37.69
N ILE A 943 51.23 20.66 -36.92
CA ILE A 943 52.04 21.86 -37.20
C ILE A 943 53.53 21.53 -37.12
N THR A 944 53.98 20.80 -36.09
CA THR A 944 55.38 20.38 -36.00
C THR A 944 55.81 19.44 -37.14
N ALA A 945 54.94 18.53 -37.57
CA ALA A 945 55.23 17.61 -38.68
C ALA A 945 55.24 18.32 -40.04
N LEU A 946 54.32 19.26 -40.27
CA LEU A 946 54.28 20.12 -41.46
C LEU A 946 55.50 21.03 -41.55
N CYS A 947 55.96 21.57 -40.41
CA CYS A 947 57.19 22.35 -40.35
C CYS A 947 58.42 21.52 -40.75
N GLY A 948 58.51 20.26 -40.30
CA GLY A 948 59.61 19.36 -40.65
C GLY A 948 59.58 18.80 -42.08
N LYS A 949 58.50 19.05 -42.84
CA LYS A 949 58.37 18.74 -44.27
C LYS A 949 58.36 19.98 -45.18
N GLU A 950 58.65 21.16 -44.61
CA GLU A 950 58.66 22.46 -45.29
C GLU A 950 57.31 22.92 -45.88
N GLU A 951 56.18 22.33 -45.49
CA GLU A 951 54.83 22.72 -45.95
C GLU A 951 54.24 23.86 -45.09
N PHE A 952 54.93 25.01 -45.09
CA PHE A 952 54.63 26.13 -44.18
C PHE A 952 53.28 26.81 -44.45
N SER A 953 52.79 26.83 -45.69
CA SER A 953 51.49 27.44 -46.05
C SER A 953 50.33 26.76 -45.33
N GLU A 954 50.31 25.43 -45.32
CA GLU A 954 49.29 24.64 -44.64
C GLU A 954 49.45 24.72 -43.11
N ALA A 955 50.68 24.81 -42.60
CA ALA A 955 50.95 25.04 -41.18
C ALA A 955 50.40 26.40 -40.69
N PHE A 956 50.51 27.46 -41.49
CA PHE A 956 49.88 28.76 -41.19
C PHE A 956 48.36 28.71 -41.24
N ARG A 957 47.79 28.01 -42.22
CA ARG A 957 46.33 27.82 -42.31
C ARG A 957 45.77 27.11 -41.08
N LEU A 958 46.48 26.10 -40.57
CA LEU A 958 46.10 25.41 -39.34
C LEU A 958 46.22 26.32 -38.11
N LEU A 959 47.23 27.19 -38.03
CA LEU A 959 47.33 28.18 -36.95
C LEU A 959 46.19 29.19 -36.97
N ASP A 960 45.80 29.67 -38.15
CA ASP A 960 44.68 30.60 -38.31
C ASP A 960 43.35 29.93 -37.94
N GLN A 961 43.13 28.69 -38.38
CA GLN A 961 41.95 27.88 -38.03
C GLN A 961 41.87 27.62 -36.51
N MET A 962 43.00 27.36 -35.83
CA MET A 962 43.04 27.23 -34.38
C MET A 962 42.65 28.53 -33.64
N GLY A 963 43.04 29.69 -34.19
CA GLY A 963 42.68 31.00 -33.67
C GLY A 963 41.18 31.29 -33.79
N GLU A 964 40.60 30.98 -34.96
CA GLU A 964 39.16 31.11 -35.22
C GLU A 964 38.31 30.15 -34.37
N ASP A 965 38.83 28.96 -34.06
CA ASP A 965 38.21 27.99 -33.14
C ASP A 965 38.21 28.44 -31.66
N GLY A 966 38.87 29.57 -31.34
CA GLY A 966 38.88 30.18 -30.01
C GLY A 966 39.77 29.45 -28.99
N LEU A 967 40.77 28.69 -29.44
CA LEU A 967 41.70 27.95 -28.57
C LEU A 967 42.83 28.87 -28.11
N SER A 968 43.10 28.96 -26.80
CA SER A 968 44.27 29.68 -26.27
C SER A 968 45.48 28.75 -26.10
N LEU A 969 46.61 29.11 -26.71
CA LEU A 969 47.86 28.37 -26.53
C LEU A 969 48.55 28.79 -25.22
N SER A 970 49.16 27.82 -24.53
CA SER A 970 50.06 28.13 -23.41
C SER A 970 51.40 28.67 -23.93
N SER A 971 52.07 29.53 -23.14
CA SER A 971 53.37 30.13 -23.50
C SER A 971 54.42 29.07 -23.91
N ARG A 972 54.43 27.90 -23.27
CA ARG A 972 55.30 26.77 -23.65
C ARG A 972 54.97 26.19 -25.04
N SER A 973 53.70 26.08 -25.38
CA SER A 973 53.27 25.57 -26.70
C SER A 973 53.58 26.58 -27.80
N CYS A 974 53.38 27.88 -27.55
CA CYS A 974 53.80 28.95 -28.46
C CYS A 974 55.32 28.90 -28.71
N LYS A 975 56.14 28.76 -27.66
CA LYS A 975 57.60 28.59 -27.77
C LYS A 975 58.00 27.33 -28.54
N SER A 976 57.31 26.21 -28.32
CA SER A 976 57.58 24.95 -29.03
C SER A 976 57.28 25.07 -30.54
N ILE A 977 56.17 25.73 -30.89
CA ILE A 977 55.79 25.99 -32.28
C ILE A 977 56.79 26.98 -32.90
N ALA A 978 57.09 28.11 -32.23
CA ALA A 978 58.08 29.08 -32.71
C ALA A 978 59.48 28.46 -32.93
N ARG A 979 59.94 27.58 -32.03
CA ARG A 979 61.19 26.82 -32.20
C ARG A 979 61.15 25.83 -33.38
N SER A 980 59.99 25.21 -33.64
CA SER A 980 59.79 24.33 -34.79
C SER A 980 59.95 25.07 -36.11
N PHE A 981 59.40 26.29 -36.23
CA PHE A 981 59.59 27.15 -37.40
C PHE A 981 61.02 27.74 -37.47
N PHE A 982 61.68 27.97 -36.32
CA PHE A 982 63.04 28.52 -36.26
C PHE A 982 64.13 27.52 -36.69
N ARG A 983 64.00 26.22 -36.36
CA ARG A 983 65.03 25.20 -36.66
C ARG A 983 65.27 24.96 -38.15
N GLU A 984 64.31 25.26 -39.02
CA GLU A 984 64.31 24.84 -40.43
C GLU A 984 64.32 26.02 -41.44
N GLY A 985 64.07 27.29 -41.03
CA GLY A 985 64.37 28.43 -41.90
C GLY A 985 63.58 29.75 -41.74
N ASN A 986 64.37 30.82 -41.58
CA ASN A 986 64.09 32.26 -41.75
C ASN A 986 63.34 33.02 -40.63
N THR A 987 63.96 34.11 -40.13
CA THR A 987 63.46 34.97 -39.04
C THR A 987 62.13 35.65 -39.37
N ASP A 988 61.90 35.95 -40.66
CA ASP A 988 60.68 36.60 -41.14
C ASP A 988 59.44 35.72 -40.95
N ARG A 989 59.59 34.40 -41.03
CA ARG A 989 58.48 33.46 -40.83
C ARG A 989 58.10 33.33 -39.37
N VAL A 990 59.08 33.40 -38.46
CA VAL A 990 58.84 33.44 -37.00
C VAL A 990 58.14 34.74 -36.61
N ALA A 991 58.48 35.87 -37.25
CA ALA A 991 57.77 37.14 -37.07
C ALA A 991 56.28 37.04 -37.48
N GLN A 992 55.98 36.37 -38.61
CA GLN A 992 54.60 36.12 -39.06
C GLN A 992 53.82 35.17 -38.12
N VAL A 993 54.50 34.20 -37.49
CA VAL A 993 53.90 33.36 -36.44
C VAL A 993 53.60 34.22 -35.21
N GLN A 994 54.55 35.06 -34.78
CA GLN A 994 54.39 35.94 -33.63
C GLN A 994 53.23 36.94 -33.84
N GLU A 995 53.11 37.53 -35.02
CA GLU A 995 52.03 38.46 -35.37
C GLU A 995 50.65 37.78 -35.25
N ARG A 996 50.50 36.56 -35.79
CA ARG A 996 49.27 35.77 -35.64
C ARG A 996 48.98 35.40 -34.19
N MET A 997 50.00 34.95 -33.44
CA MET A 997 49.85 34.64 -32.01
C MET A 997 49.43 35.88 -31.19
N THR A 998 49.89 37.07 -31.59
CA THR A 998 49.53 38.36 -30.98
C THR A 998 48.10 38.77 -31.37
N ARG A 999 47.72 38.59 -32.64
CA ARG A 999 46.36 38.86 -33.16
C ARG A 999 45.28 38.09 -32.41
N PHE A 1000 45.57 36.83 -32.05
CA PHE A 1000 44.65 35.98 -31.30
C PHE A 1000 44.82 36.09 -29.77
N GLY A 1001 45.69 36.98 -29.28
CA GLY A 1001 45.89 37.25 -27.85
C GLY A 1001 46.62 36.14 -27.08
N TRP A 1002 47.36 35.27 -27.77
CA TRP A 1002 48.06 34.13 -27.16
C TRP A 1002 49.40 34.51 -26.53
N VAL A 1003 49.99 35.64 -26.95
CA VAL A 1003 51.30 36.14 -26.50
C VAL A 1003 51.16 37.66 -26.32
N SER A 1004 51.80 38.23 -25.30
CA SER A 1004 51.76 39.68 -25.07
C SER A 1004 52.54 40.44 -26.16
N ASN A 1005 52.06 41.63 -26.52
CA ASN A 1005 52.70 42.53 -27.51
C ASN A 1005 54.16 42.90 -27.19
N SER A 1006 54.67 42.55 -26.00
CA SER A 1006 56.00 42.88 -25.48
C SER A 1006 57.06 41.78 -25.63
N ILE A 1007 56.70 40.57 -26.07
CA ILE A 1007 57.65 39.44 -26.17
C ILE A 1007 58.52 39.59 -27.43
N SER A 1008 59.84 39.46 -27.31
CA SER A 1008 60.75 39.51 -28.47
C SER A 1008 60.85 38.16 -29.18
N ILE A 1009 61.24 38.15 -30.47
CA ILE A 1009 61.54 36.91 -31.23
C ILE A 1009 62.61 36.07 -30.51
N ALA A 1010 63.58 36.72 -29.85
CA ALA A 1010 64.61 36.05 -29.07
C ALA A 1010 64.03 35.33 -27.83
N ASP A 1011 63.05 35.92 -27.14
CA ASP A 1011 62.39 35.31 -25.96
C ASP A 1011 61.50 34.09 -26.32
N LEU A 1012 61.05 34.03 -27.58
CA LEU A 1012 60.29 32.91 -28.13
C LEU A 1012 61.19 31.73 -28.54
N VAL A 1013 62.44 32.00 -28.93
CA VAL A 1013 63.36 31.02 -29.52
C VAL A 1013 64.37 30.50 -28.49
N ASP A 1014 64.99 31.35 -27.67
CA ASP A 1014 66.12 30.96 -26.82
C ASP A 1014 65.71 30.19 -25.55
N GLY A 1015 66.57 29.26 -25.15
CA GLY A 1015 66.43 28.46 -23.92
C GLY A 1015 67.37 28.99 -22.84
N ASN A 1016 66.84 29.22 -21.63
CA ASN A 1016 67.52 29.64 -20.40
C ASN A 1016 68.01 31.10 -20.31
N ARG A 1017 67.20 31.95 -19.67
CA ARG A 1017 67.45 32.49 -18.31
C ARG A 1017 66.31 33.44 -17.91
N ASN A 1018 65.74 33.19 -16.74
CA ASN A 1018 64.93 34.09 -15.91
C ASN A 1018 63.91 34.98 -16.63
N CYS A 1019 62.69 34.47 -16.78
CA CYS A 1019 61.52 35.34 -16.81
C CYS A 1019 60.52 34.79 -15.79
N VAL A 1020 60.27 35.61 -14.77
CA VAL A 1020 59.44 35.32 -13.60
C VAL A 1020 58.06 34.86 -14.05
N ASP A 1021 57.64 33.70 -13.53
CA ASP A 1021 56.31 33.16 -13.74
C ASP A 1021 55.25 34.12 -13.18
N LEU A 1022 54.27 34.48 -14.01
CA LEU A 1022 53.02 35.13 -13.60
C LEU A 1022 52.04 34.15 -12.91
N GLU A 1023 52.57 33.07 -12.30
CA GLU A 1023 51.83 32.19 -11.39
C GLU A 1023 52.09 32.50 -9.90
N ASP A 1024 53.01 33.42 -9.57
CA ASP A 1024 53.29 33.80 -8.17
C ASP A 1024 52.47 35.00 -7.64
N SER A 1025 51.51 35.51 -8.41
CA SER A 1025 50.57 36.53 -7.89
C SER A 1025 49.68 36.02 -6.76
N ASN A 1026 49.60 34.69 -6.57
CA ASN A 1026 48.84 34.07 -5.47
C ASN A 1026 49.69 33.75 -4.22
N ASN A 1027 51.03 33.90 -4.26
CA ASN A 1027 51.89 33.64 -3.09
C ASN A 1027 52.33 34.91 -2.35
N LEU A 1028 52.31 36.09 -2.98
CA LEU A 1028 52.62 37.36 -2.30
C LEU A 1028 51.50 37.87 -1.35
N ILE A 1029 50.30 37.29 -1.42
CA ILE A 1029 49.20 37.58 -0.47
C ILE A 1029 49.31 36.72 0.80
N LYS A 1030 50.11 35.65 0.79
CA LYS A 1030 50.30 34.75 1.96
C LYS A 1030 51.46 35.15 2.90
N GLN A 1031 52.15 36.27 2.63
CA GLN A 1031 53.20 36.79 3.53
C GLN A 1031 52.90 38.20 4.09
N MET A 1032 51.68 38.71 3.94
CA MET A 1032 51.22 39.94 4.62
C MET A 1032 49.92 39.79 5.42
N VAL A 1033 49.53 38.56 5.76
CA VAL A 1033 48.58 38.22 6.83
C VAL A 1033 49.16 37.01 7.55
#